data_AF-A0A1C5NS38-F1
#
_entry.id   AF-A0A1C5NS38-F1
#
_cell.length_a   1.000
_cell.length_b   1.000
_cell.length_c   1.000
_cell.angle_alpha   90.00
_cell.angle_beta   90.00
_cell.angle_gamma   90.00
#
_symmetry.space_group_name_H-M   'P 1'
#
loop_
_entity.id
_entity.type
_entity.pdbx_description
1 polymer ?
#
loop_
_entity_poly.entity_id
_entity_poly.type
_entity_poly.pdbx_seq_one_letter_code
_entity_poly.pdbx_strand_id
1 'polypeptide(L)'
;MRAKLERIAAGKIEYKKPEMTLSESLITLNCKPGEKAEGSFTVTADRQIKGIVYASSWRMQVEHPSFSARTARIGYCFDAQGLWGGEEIEGEFCIVSEAGEYLLPYTVRVAAHEEPKEESYAYFISADPIEPLPEEQIVEEAEQVTSIIEDTERKELTPQEALELADQIKRGRRPEAQGFQRVKEAYRRYGGKDLLSTICSILIKNGSTDEESFCWYKRGVELELKITNLYEYFMQSVPESYKESFPRNLLLYFQMDDRALNSAQRALLYANVIEHQPEDSDIYRRYRDKIEAFMLDQLLERRLSENMTVIYDRFLVEELLTIDFAEALADIMFLRRFRCADRRIRQVQVLYEQLQQKIEVPLIHGQALIPIYTPGAVIVLVDEQGNCYTSSVPYTLTRLLNERRYVDKCRELLRYHRGLYLYLCDGMSRSHVLTEENVENYKRVLKIDGFTAHYKEDVRQEILQFYYANHDLEDLDQEFLVTETTRMTPKDRARYVEILILRGVYGDAWDMIRTYDYSMVRVKLLLKLAVWKMRELEYEEDAFLLKLCLHIFREHKYNEGILEYLSGYYYGSVTVMEKVWKEAHAFELDVFDLEERILGQMLFTGQVREEAYGIFEDYRSLGGDGLVARAYLTWMSWQDFVRDERVPEGLYGYLEQAIAWEAGLAPVCELSYLRYLSGKRKLSEAEELRAERMTKVCIQKKLRFCFMKPLLARLGRSELLEDKTFVEYRANPEHKVILHYVIESPRMKNCNYVAERLYPVEPGLFVKEFTLFYGDRLTWFVTEEDEEGEHPTPDRSFVEGEEDPLVTGTKYASVYEMARSLSEHDMPTLERQYEEYGKKKFLVETMFSLK
;
A
#
# COMPACT_ATOMS: atom_id res chain seq x y z
N MET A 1 16.23 18.47 -28.13
CA MET A 1 15.32 19.63 -28.01
C MET A 1 15.90 20.91 -28.62
N ARG A 2 16.90 21.56 -28.01
CA ARG A 2 17.47 22.86 -28.45
C ARG A 2 17.74 23.01 -29.95
N ALA A 3 18.40 22.04 -30.60
CA ALA A 3 18.71 22.12 -32.03
C ALA A 3 17.46 22.21 -32.94
N LYS A 4 16.33 21.61 -32.54
CA LYS A 4 15.06 21.72 -33.29
C LYS A 4 14.44 23.11 -33.10
N LEU A 5 14.50 23.66 -31.87
CA LEU A 5 14.08 25.04 -31.60
C LEU A 5 14.90 26.07 -32.39
N GLU A 6 16.22 25.87 -32.51
CA GLU A 6 17.09 26.71 -33.36
C GLU A 6 16.70 26.65 -34.84
N ARG A 7 16.32 25.47 -35.34
CA ARG A 7 15.77 25.32 -36.71
C ARG A 7 14.44 26.06 -36.86
N ILE A 8 13.51 25.91 -35.90
CA ILE A 8 12.22 26.59 -35.92
C ILE A 8 12.42 28.12 -35.88
N ALA A 9 13.24 28.63 -34.97
CA ALA A 9 13.54 30.07 -34.86
C ALA A 9 14.20 30.64 -36.14
N ALA A 10 14.90 29.80 -36.90
CA ALA A 10 15.47 30.16 -38.20
C ALA A 10 14.48 30.02 -39.38
N GLY A 11 13.21 29.68 -39.12
CA GLY A 11 12.16 29.48 -40.14
C GLY A 11 12.22 28.12 -40.85
N LYS A 12 13.06 27.19 -40.40
CA LYS A 12 13.21 25.85 -40.99
C LYS A 12 12.28 24.86 -40.30
N ILE A 13 10.98 24.99 -40.56
CA ILE A 13 9.92 24.16 -40.00
C ILE A 13 9.62 22.98 -40.94
N GLU A 14 9.47 21.79 -40.38
CA GLU A 14 9.12 20.59 -41.15
C GLU A 14 7.63 20.60 -41.46
N TYR A 15 7.28 20.54 -42.75
CA TYR A 15 5.89 20.63 -43.19
C TYR A 15 5.07 19.41 -42.73
N LYS A 16 5.57 18.19 -42.98
CA LYS A 16 4.96 16.95 -42.48
C LYS A 16 5.63 16.52 -41.16
N LYS A 17 4.80 16.32 -40.12
CA LYS A 17 5.21 15.75 -38.84
C LYS A 17 5.64 14.29 -39.05
N PRO A 18 6.73 13.81 -38.42
CA PRO A 18 7.08 12.40 -38.49
C PRO A 18 5.99 11.54 -37.82
N GLU A 19 5.76 10.36 -38.37
CA GLU A 19 4.85 9.37 -37.79
C GLU A 19 5.63 8.36 -36.95
N MET A 20 5.10 8.03 -35.76
CA MET A 20 5.73 7.13 -34.81
C MET A 20 4.73 6.12 -34.27
N THR A 21 5.19 4.88 -34.13
CA THR A 21 4.44 3.77 -33.54
C THR A 21 5.25 3.11 -32.42
N LEU A 22 4.53 2.52 -31.47
CA LEU A 22 5.09 1.76 -30.36
C LEU A 22 4.86 0.27 -30.61
N SER A 23 5.80 -0.58 -30.20
CA SER A 23 5.64 -2.04 -30.31
C SER A 23 4.49 -2.60 -29.46
N GLU A 24 4.12 -1.88 -28.40
CA GLU A 24 3.14 -2.26 -27.41
C GLU A 24 2.26 -1.06 -27.05
N SER A 25 1.00 -1.30 -26.71
CA SER A 25 0.06 -0.29 -26.22
C SER A 25 -0.11 -0.32 -24.69
N LEU A 26 0.33 -1.40 -24.04
CA LEU A 26 0.33 -1.60 -22.59
C LEU A 26 1.44 -2.59 -22.25
N ILE A 27 2.29 -2.23 -21.29
CA ILE A 27 3.33 -3.12 -20.76
C ILE A 27 2.77 -3.88 -19.56
N THR A 28 2.89 -5.20 -19.54
CA THR A 28 2.55 -6.03 -18.36
C THR A 28 3.79 -6.74 -17.85
N LEU A 29 4.12 -6.53 -16.57
CA LEU A 29 5.26 -7.17 -15.90
C LEU A 29 4.77 -8.05 -14.77
N ASN A 30 5.39 -9.22 -14.61
CA ASN A 30 5.17 -10.08 -13.46
C ASN A 30 6.52 -10.26 -12.76
N CYS A 31 6.56 -10.02 -11.46
CA CYS A 31 7.77 -10.18 -10.64
C CYS A 31 7.43 -10.83 -9.30
N LYS A 32 8.42 -11.42 -8.63
CA LYS A 32 8.25 -11.82 -7.22
C LYS A 32 8.59 -10.63 -6.30
N PRO A 33 8.06 -10.63 -5.06
CA PRO A 33 8.49 -9.67 -4.05
C PRO A 33 10.01 -9.60 -3.94
N GLY A 34 10.60 -8.41 -3.99
CA GLY A 34 12.05 -8.23 -3.87
C GLY A 34 12.87 -8.43 -5.14
N GLU A 35 12.28 -8.87 -6.25
CA GLU A 35 13.00 -9.05 -7.52
C GLU A 35 13.01 -7.78 -8.37
N LYS A 36 14.01 -7.67 -9.25
CA LYS A 36 14.02 -6.68 -10.32
C LYS A 36 13.48 -7.33 -11.59
N ALA A 37 12.55 -6.64 -12.25
CA ALA A 37 11.98 -7.08 -13.52
C ALA A 37 12.43 -6.16 -14.64
N GLU A 38 13.10 -6.73 -15.63
CA GLU A 38 13.58 -6.00 -16.80
C GLU A 38 12.67 -6.25 -18.00
N GLY A 39 12.54 -5.24 -18.84
CA GLY A 39 11.80 -5.34 -20.09
C GLY A 39 12.25 -4.27 -21.07
N SER A 40 11.63 -4.28 -22.25
CA SER A 40 11.92 -3.25 -23.25
C SER A 40 10.78 -3.12 -24.24
N PHE A 41 10.47 -1.90 -24.63
CA PHE A 41 9.58 -1.61 -25.76
C PHE A 41 10.38 -0.98 -26.90
N THR A 42 9.82 -1.01 -28.12
CA THR A 42 10.45 -0.44 -29.31
C THR A 42 9.64 0.74 -29.82
N VAL A 43 10.32 1.84 -30.08
CA VAL A 43 9.80 3.02 -30.77
C VAL A 43 10.25 2.96 -32.22
N THR A 44 9.30 3.02 -33.17
CA THR A 44 9.60 3.02 -34.61
C THR A 44 8.98 4.24 -35.26
N ALA A 45 9.77 4.96 -36.06
CA ALA A 45 9.31 6.10 -36.84
C ALA A 45 9.58 5.90 -38.34
N ASP A 46 8.89 6.70 -39.16
CA ASP A 46 9.09 6.76 -40.61
C ASP A 46 10.53 7.23 -40.98
N ARG A 47 11.12 8.11 -40.16
CA ARG A 47 12.49 8.63 -40.30
C ARG A 47 13.25 8.65 -38.98
N GLN A 48 14.53 9.03 -39.02
CA GLN A 48 15.32 9.20 -37.81
C GLN A 48 14.78 10.37 -36.97
N ILE A 49 14.38 10.09 -35.73
CA ILE A 49 13.85 11.10 -34.79
C ILE A 49 14.63 11.09 -33.48
N LYS A 50 14.56 12.19 -32.75
CA LYS A 50 15.06 12.31 -31.37
C LYS A 50 13.92 12.30 -30.37
N GLY A 51 14.17 11.74 -29.19
CA GLY A 51 13.21 11.78 -28.09
C GLY A 51 13.81 11.45 -26.73
N ILE A 52 13.01 11.65 -25.69
CA ILE A 52 13.32 11.37 -24.29
C ILE A 52 12.12 10.62 -23.68
N VAL A 53 12.40 9.63 -22.83
CA VAL A 53 11.41 8.82 -22.14
C VAL A 53 11.50 9.08 -20.64
N TYR A 54 10.37 9.41 -20.03
CA TYR A 54 10.22 9.59 -18.58
C TYR A 54 9.31 8.51 -18.02
N ALA A 55 9.60 8.00 -16.83
CA ALA A 55 8.70 7.07 -16.12
C ALA A 55 7.89 7.81 -15.04
N SER A 56 6.65 7.38 -14.80
CA SER A 56 5.78 7.98 -13.78
C SER A 56 6.15 7.59 -12.34
N SER A 57 6.78 6.42 -12.14
CA SER A 57 7.21 5.93 -10.82
C SER A 57 8.72 5.96 -10.67
N TRP A 58 9.21 6.21 -9.45
CA TRP A 58 10.64 6.14 -9.12
C TRP A 58 11.18 4.70 -9.17
N ARG A 59 10.29 3.71 -8.96
CA ARG A 59 10.61 2.27 -9.02
C ARG A 59 10.85 1.78 -10.46
N MET A 60 10.42 2.57 -11.45
CA MET A 60 10.57 2.26 -12.87
C MET A 60 11.74 3.08 -13.44
N GLN A 61 12.88 2.45 -13.64
CA GLN A 61 14.08 3.08 -14.17
C GLN A 61 14.21 2.82 -15.67
N VAL A 62 14.47 3.87 -16.44
CA VAL A 62 14.77 3.77 -17.88
C VAL A 62 16.29 3.82 -18.05
N GLU A 63 16.89 2.82 -18.68
CA GLU A 63 18.36 2.69 -18.77
C GLU A 63 19.00 3.82 -19.59
N HIS A 64 18.41 4.10 -20.75
CA HIS A 64 18.84 5.14 -21.67
C HIS A 64 17.63 6.00 -22.05
N PRO A 65 17.30 7.02 -21.23
CA PRO A 65 16.10 7.82 -21.43
C PRO A 65 16.06 8.55 -22.78
N SER A 66 17.22 8.92 -23.35
CA SER A 66 17.29 9.64 -24.62
C SER A 66 17.65 8.73 -25.78
N PHE A 67 17.03 8.98 -26.95
CA PHE A 67 17.28 8.23 -28.17
C PHE A 67 17.37 9.14 -29.40
N SER A 68 18.06 8.65 -30.43
CA SER A 68 18.22 9.30 -31.73
C SER A 68 18.34 8.22 -32.80
N ALA A 69 17.22 7.67 -33.27
CA ALA A 69 17.18 6.58 -34.24
C ALA A 69 15.85 6.56 -34.99
N ARG A 70 15.79 5.82 -36.11
CA ARG A 70 14.53 5.47 -36.77
C ARG A 70 13.77 4.40 -35.97
N THR A 71 14.50 3.43 -35.44
CA THR A 71 13.99 2.38 -34.56
C THR A 71 14.86 2.35 -33.31
N ALA A 72 14.27 2.62 -32.15
CA ALA A 72 14.97 2.63 -30.86
C ALA A 72 14.34 1.60 -29.93
N ARG A 73 15.16 0.73 -29.33
CA ARG A 73 14.74 -0.18 -28.26
C ARG A 73 15.03 0.49 -26.92
N ILE A 74 14.00 0.70 -26.11
CA ILE A 74 14.09 1.36 -24.80
C ILE A 74 14.02 0.29 -23.72
N GLY A 75 15.14 0.05 -23.04
CA GLY A 75 15.23 -0.83 -21.87
C GLY A 75 14.73 -0.14 -20.61
N TYR A 76 14.02 -0.89 -19.77
CA TYR A 76 13.57 -0.43 -18.46
C TYR A 76 13.71 -1.55 -17.41
N CYS A 77 13.87 -1.15 -16.16
CA CYS A 77 13.99 -2.04 -15.00
C CYS A 77 13.05 -1.56 -13.89
N PHE A 78 12.20 -2.46 -13.40
CA PHE A 78 11.30 -2.21 -12.29
C PHE A 78 11.85 -2.82 -11.00
N ASP A 79 11.90 -2.04 -9.92
CA ASP A 79 12.34 -2.45 -8.60
C ASP A 79 11.17 -2.82 -7.68
N ALA A 80 10.96 -4.13 -7.47
CA ALA A 80 9.92 -4.65 -6.57
C ALA A 80 10.38 -4.82 -5.11
N GLN A 81 11.53 -4.25 -4.73
CA GLN A 81 11.99 -4.28 -3.34
C GLN A 81 10.97 -3.64 -2.40
N GLY A 82 10.58 -4.36 -1.34
CA GLY A 82 9.61 -3.91 -0.35
C GLY A 82 8.13 -4.11 -0.73
N LEU A 83 7.81 -4.48 -1.96
CA LEU A 83 6.43 -4.73 -2.35
C LEU A 83 5.88 -6.03 -1.76
N TRP A 84 4.58 -6.05 -1.47
CA TRP A 84 3.91 -7.23 -0.91
C TRP A 84 3.35 -8.11 -2.03
N GLY A 85 3.30 -9.43 -1.79
CA GLY A 85 2.77 -10.36 -2.78
C GLY A 85 1.28 -10.15 -3.03
N GLY A 86 0.88 -10.05 -4.30
CA GLY A 86 -0.49 -9.74 -4.72
C GLY A 86 -0.76 -8.27 -5.01
N GLU A 87 0.21 -7.37 -4.81
CA GLU A 87 0.08 -5.96 -5.20
C GLU A 87 0.11 -5.77 -6.72
N GLU A 88 -0.69 -4.83 -7.22
CA GLU A 88 -0.70 -4.38 -8.60
C GLU A 88 -0.36 -2.89 -8.64
N ILE A 89 0.69 -2.54 -9.39
CA ILE A 89 1.19 -1.17 -9.50
C ILE A 89 1.01 -0.70 -10.93
N GLU A 90 0.34 0.44 -11.06
CA GLU A 90 0.09 1.09 -12.34
C GLU A 90 0.99 2.31 -12.52
N GLY A 91 1.35 2.58 -13.77
CA GLY A 91 2.07 3.78 -14.15
C GLY A 91 2.13 3.94 -15.66
N GLU A 92 2.98 4.86 -16.11
CA GLU A 92 3.11 5.20 -17.53
C GLU A 92 4.52 5.68 -17.86
N PHE A 93 4.93 5.42 -19.10
CA PHE A 93 6.06 6.09 -19.73
C PHE A 93 5.55 7.28 -20.55
N CYS A 94 6.12 8.46 -20.34
CA CYS A 94 5.91 9.64 -21.16
C CYS A 94 7.06 9.77 -22.17
N ILE A 95 6.77 9.55 -23.44
CA ILE A 95 7.72 9.57 -24.54
C ILE A 95 7.58 10.91 -25.26
N VAL A 96 8.55 11.80 -25.06
CA VAL A 96 8.60 13.13 -25.67
C VAL A 96 9.53 13.08 -26.87
N SER A 97 8.99 13.14 -28.09
CA SER A 97 9.76 12.97 -29.32
C SER A 97 9.46 14.04 -30.37
N GLU A 98 10.29 14.12 -31.41
CA GLU A 98 10.02 15.00 -32.56
C GLU A 98 8.74 14.64 -33.33
N ALA A 99 8.24 13.41 -33.16
CA ALA A 99 7.00 12.90 -33.72
C ALA A 99 5.78 13.13 -32.81
N GLY A 100 5.96 13.74 -31.63
CA GLY A 100 4.91 13.99 -30.66
C GLY A 100 5.23 13.48 -29.26
N GLU A 101 4.31 13.78 -28.34
CA GLU A 101 4.22 13.19 -27.01
C GLU A 101 3.30 11.96 -27.02
N TYR A 102 3.76 10.86 -26.46
CA TYR A 102 3.03 9.59 -26.37
C TYR A 102 3.08 9.04 -24.95
N LEU A 103 1.96 8.53 -24.46
CA LEU A 103 1.87 7.88 -23.15
C LEU A 103 1.73 6.37 -23.35
N LEU A 104 2.61 5.59 -22.71
CA LEU A 104 2.60 4.13 -22.73
C LEU A 104 2.34 3.62 -21.31
N PRO A 105 1.11 3.17 -20.98
CA PRO A 105 0.81 2.65 -19.66
C PRO A 105 1.56 1.33 -19.39
N TYR A 106 1.81 1.06 -18.11
CA TYR A 106 2.32 -0.22 -17.64
C TYR A 106 1.60 -0.66 -16.36
N THR A 107 1.54 -1.97 -16.19
CA THR A 107 0.99 -2.63 -15.00
C THR A 107 1.98 -3.69 -14.52
N VAL A 108 2.37 -3.62 -13.25
CA VAL A 108 3.26 -4.59 -12.60
C VAL A 108 2.48 -5.41 -11.60
N ARG A 109 2.52 -6.73 -11.73
CA ARG A 109 1.86 -7.68 -10.84
C ARG A 109 2.90 -8.42 -10.02
N VAL A 110 2.84 -8.22 -8.71
CA VAL A 110 3.72 -8.91 -7.76
C VAL A 110 3.08 -10.26 -7.41
N ALA A 111 3.79 -11.35 -7.68
CA ALA A 111 3.32 -12.70 -7.34
C ALA A 111 3.05 -12.83 -5.84
N ALA A 112 2.02 -13.62 -5.46
CA ALA A 112 1.69 -13.85 -4.06
C ALA A 112 2.89 -14.39 -3.28
N HIS A 113 3.01 -14.01 -2.01
CA HIS A 113 4.07 -14.47 -1.14
C HIS A 113 3.94 -16.00 -0.98
N GLU A 114 4.95 -16.77 -1.40
CA GLU A 114 5.07 -18.16 -0.94
C GLU A 114 5.48 -18.07 0.53
N GLU A 115 4.60 -18.45 1.45
CA GLU A 115 4.98 -18.57 2.86
C GLU A 115 6.16 -19.54 2.93
N PRO A 116 7.31 -19.15 3.54
CA PRO A 116 8.33 -20.12 3.82
C PRO A 116 7.67 -21.24 4.62
N LYS A 117 7.85 -22.48 4.17
CA LYS A 117 7.58 -23.66 4.99
C LYS A 117 8.57 -23.64 6.16
N GLU A 118 8.40 -22.72 7.10
CA GLU A 118 8.95 -22.90 8.42
C GLU A 118 8.36 -24.22 8.93
N GLU A 119 9.21 -25.07 9.52
CA GLU A 119 8.78 -26.25 10.27
C GLU A 119 8.04 -25.75 11.52
N SER A 120 6.87 -25.17 11.30
CA SER A 120 5.95 -24.74 12.31
C SER A 120 5.23 -25.97 12.82
N TYR A 121 5.08 -26.05 14.14
CA TYR A 121 4.19 -26.98 14.82
C TYR A 121 2.71 -26.80 14.39
N ALA A 122 2.40 -25.96 13.40
CA ALA A 122 1.12 -25.82 12.70
C ALA A 122 0.46 -27.16 12.31
N TYR A 123 1.24 -28.21 12.04
CA TYR A 123 0.68 -29.56 11.80
C TYR A 123 -0.12 -30.11 13.01
N PHE A 124 0.12 -29.61 14.22
CA PHE A 124 -0.61 -29.93 15.45
C PHE A 124 -1.66 -28.87 15.84
N ILE A 125 -1.60 -27.64 15.29
CA ILE A 125 -2.47 -26.51 15.66
C ILE A 125 -3.71 -26.41 14.75
N SER A 126 -3.75 -27.16 13.63
CA SER A 126 -4.94 -27.24 12.74
C SER A 126 -6.09 -28.10 13.28
N ALA A 127 -5.94 -28.66 14.49
CA ALA A 127 -7.02 -29.37 15.17
C ALA A 127 -7.88 -28.37 15.96
N ASP A 128 -9.20 -28.40 15.72
CA ASP A 128 -10.17 -27.57 16.44
C ASP A 128 -9.96 -27.64 17.96
N PRO A 129 -10.08 -26.51 18.68
CA PRO A 129 -10.08 -26.51 20.14
C PRO A 129 -11.18 -27.45 20.62
N ILE A 130 -10.80 -28.45 21.41
CA ILE A 130 -11.74 -29.40 21.99
C ILE A 130 -12.57 -28.64 23.03
N GLU A 131 -13.86 -28.48 22.77
CA GLU A 131 -14.80 -28.02 23.80
C GLU A 131 -14.73 -28.98 25.00
N PRO A 132 -14.67 -28.46 26.25
CA PRO A 132 -14.72 -29.31 27.42
C PRO A 132 -16.03 -30.11 27.39
N LEU A 133 -15.90 -31.44 27.37
CA LEU A 133 -17.04 -32.33 27.51
C LEU A 133 -17.79 -31.97 28.81
N PRO A 134 -19.13 -31.95 28.79
CA PRO A 134 -19.93 -31.64 29.96
C PRO A 134 -19.61 -32.60 31.11
N GLU A 135 -19.67 -32.08 32.34
CA GLU A 135 -19.46 -32.85 33.57
C GLU A 135 -20.34 -34.10 33.57
N GLU A 136 -19.70 -35.27 33.58
CA GLU A 136 -20.39 -36.55 33.76
C GLU A 136 -21.01 -36.56 35.16
N GLN A 137 -22.34 -36.51 35.21
CA GLN A 137 -23.10 -36.89 36.38
C GLN A 137 -22.84 -38.37 36.66
N ILE A 138 -22.22 -38.65 37.79
CA ILE A 138 -22.05 -40.01 38.32
C ILE A 138 -23.45 -40.58 38.56
N VAL A 139 -23.91 -41.44 37.66
CA VAL A 139 -25.05 -42.32 37.90
C VAL A 139 -24.51 -43.52 38.67
N GLU A 140 -24.91 -43.64 39.94
CA GLU A 140 -24.69 -44.83 40.75
C GLU A 140 -25.44 -46.01 40.12
N GLU A 141 -24.73 -46.88 39.40
CA GLU A 141 -25.22 -48.21 39.09
C GLU A 141 -24.97 -49.13 40.29
N ALA A 142 -26.06 -49.54 40.93
CA ALA A 142 -26.05 -50.52 42.00
C ALA A 142 -25.68 -51.90 41.45
N GLU A 143 -24.46 -52.35 41.69
CA GLU A 143 -24.07 -53.75 41.50
C GLU A 143 -24.80 -54.63 42.54
N GLN A 144 -25.83 -55.35 42.08
CA GLN A 144 -26.40 -56.48 42.80
C GLN A 144 -25.39 -57.64 42.81
N VAL A 145 -24.68 -57.80 43.93
CA VAL A 145 -23.94 -59.03 44.22
C VAL A 145 -24.93 -60.14 44.57
N THR A 146 -25.21 -61.02 43.61
CA THR A 146 -25.87 -62.31 43.86
C THR A 146 -24.89 -63.25 44.58
N SER A 147 -25.22 -63.59 45.82
CA SER A 147 -24.57 -64.67 46.57
C SER A 147 -24.90 -66.04 45.94
N ILE A 148 -23.90 -66.75 45.43
CA ILE A 148 -23.98 -68.20 45.22
C ILE A 148 -23.34 -68.86 46.45
N ILE A 149 -24.19 -69.57 47.19
CA ILE A 149 -23.80 -70.44 48.30
C ILE A 149 -23.37 -71.77 47.69
N GLU A 150 -22.13 -72.19 47.93
CA GLU A 150 -21.76 -73.61 47.88
C GLU A 150 -21.22 -74.03 49.25
N ASP A 151 -21.97 -74.95 49.85
CA ASP A 151 -21.69 -75.63 51.11
C ASP A 151 -20.37 -76.40 51.06
N THR A 152 -19.51 -76.17 52.07
CA THR A 152 -18.65 -77.23 52.60
C THR A 152 -18.58 -77.08 54.12
N GLU A 153 -19.05 -78.12 54.82
CA GLU A 153 -19.12 -78.24 56.28
C GLU A 153 -17.80 -77.86 56.96
N ARG A 154 -17.80 -76.75 57.71
CA ARG A 154 -16.67 -76.32 58.57
C ARG A 154 -17.15 -76.12 60.00
N LYS A 155 -16.52 -76.84 60.92
CA LYS A 155 -16.82 -76.87 62.36
C LYS A 155 -16.82 -75.46 62.97
N GLU A 156 -17.94 -75.08 63.56
CA GLU A 156 -18.22 -73.73 64.07
C GLU A 156 -17.44 -73.42 65.34
N LEU A 157 -16.96 -72.18 65.48
CA LEU A 157 -16.31 -71.67 66.69
C LEU A 157 -17.36 -71.06 67.62
N THR A 158 -17.36 -71.48 68.88
CA THR A 158 -18.13 -70.80 69.94
C THR A 158 -17.50 -69.44 70.30
N PRO A 159 -18.24 -68.49 70.90
CA PRO A 159 -17.72 -67.16 71.27
C PRO A 159 -16.44 -67.21 72.13
N GLN A 160 -16.33 -68.22 73.02
CA GLN A 160 -15.15 -68.42 73.88
C GLN A 160 -13.94 -68.93 73.09
N GLU A 161 -14.13 -69.86 72.14
CA GLU A 161 -13.04 -70.36 71.29
C GLU A 161 -12.53 -69.30 70.30
N ALA A 162 -13.41 -68.40 69.84
CA ALA A 162 -13.03 -67.27 68.99
C ALA A 162 -12.15 -66.24 69.73
N LEU A 163 -12.44 -66.00 71.02
CA LEU A 163 -11.63 -65.15 71.90
C LEU A 163 -10.27 -65.79 72.21
N GLU A 164 -10.22 -67.10 72.47
CA GLU A 164 -8.97 -67.83 72.69
C GLU A 164 -8.08 -67.84 71.43
N LEU A 165 -8.67 -68.05 70.25
CA LEU A 165 -7.96 -67.98 68.96
C LEU A 165 -7.40 -66.57 68.71
N ALA A 166 -8.19 -65.54 69.02
CA ALA A 166 -7.77 -64.14 68.92
C ALA A 166 -6.57 -63.83 69.85
N ASP A 167 -6.61 -64.29 71.10
CA ASP A 167 -5.50 -64.12 72.06
C ASP A 167 -4.23 -64.91 71.69
N GLN A 168 -4.38 -66.12 71.13
CA GLN A 168 -3.26 -66.90 70.59
C GLN A 168 -2.57 -66.17 69.43
N ILE A 169 -3.35 -65.63 68.49
CA ILE A 169 -2.83 -64.86 67.35
C ILE A 169 -2.17 -63.55 67.84
N LYS A 170 -2.73 -62.90 68.86
CA LYS A 170 -2.18 -61.66 69.44
C LYS A 170 -0.80 -61.87 70.10
N ARG A 171 -0.54 -63.07 70.65
CA ARG A 171 0.74 -63.50 71.26
C ARG A 171 1.77 -64.06 70.26
N GLY A 172 1.33 -64.51 69.08
CA GLY A 172 2.20 -65.03 68.01
C GLY A 172 2.94 -63.93 67.22
N ARG A 173 4.06 -64.29 66.57
CA ARG A 173 4.85 -63.36 65.73
C ARG A 173 4.25 -63.09 64.34
N ARG A 174 3.35 -63.96 63.83
CA ARG A 174 2.56 -63.76 62.60
C ARG A 174 1.22 -64.53 62.70
N PRO A 175 0.07 -63.94 62.30
CA PRO A 175 -1.18 -64.68 62.14
C PRO A 175 -1.11 -65.64 60.96
N GLU A 176 -1.54 -66.89 61.12
CA GLU A 176 -1.86 -67.75 59.97
C GLU A 176 -3.09 -67.18 59.23
N ALA A 177 -3.03 -67.05 57.90
CA ALA A 177 -4.07 -66.40 57.09
C ALA A 177 -5.48 -67.01 57.29
N GLN A 178 -5.56 -68.33 57.53
CA GLN A 178 -6.80 -69.00 57.87
C GLN A 178 -7.32 -68.63 59.27
N GLY A 179 -6.44 -68.46 60.25
CA GLY A 179 -6.80 -68.06 61.61
C GLY A 179 -7.37 -66.64 61.66
N PHE A 180 -6.77 -65.71 60.91
CA PHE A 180 -7.26 -64.33 60.84
C PHE A 180 -8.65 -64.24 60.17
N GLN A 181 -8.91 -65.04 59.14
CA GLN A 181 -10.20 -65.04 58.47
C GLN A 181 -11.32 -65.62 59.34
N ARG A 182 -11.01 -66.65 60.15
CA ARG A 182 -11.94 -67.18 61.16
C ARG A 182 -12.28 -66.15 62.23
N VAL A 183 -11.34 -65.28 62.63
CA VAL A 183 -11.60 -64.17 63.58
C VAL A 183 -12.47 -63.09 62.94
N LYS A 184 -12.25 -62.73 61.66
CA LYS A 184 -13.13 -61.80 60.91
C LYS A 184 -14.56 -62.34 60.79
N GLU A 185 -14.72 -63.63 60.47
CA GLU A 185 -16.03 -64.31 60.40
C GLU A 185 -16.72 -64.38 61.76
N ALA A 186 -15.98 -64.69 62.84
CA ALA A 186 -16.52 -64.72 64.20
C ALA A 186 -17.03 -63.34 64.64
N TYR A 187 -16.30 -62.26 64.32
CA TYR A 187 -16.77 -60.91 64.61
C TYR A 187 -18.07 -60.56 63.87
N ARG A 188 -18.20 -60.94 62.58
CA ARG A 188 -19.42 -60.70 61.79
C ARG A 188 -20.66 -61.39 62.39
N ARG A 189 -20.49 -62.53 63.07
CA ARG A 189 -21.60 -63.31 63.66
C ARG A 189 -21.95 -62.90 65.10
N TYR A 190 -20.95 -62.66 65.94
CA TYR A 190 -21.18 -62.46 67.39
C TYR A 190 -21.00 -61.01 67.85
N GLY A 191 -20.29 -60.18 67.08
CA GLY A 191 -19.86 -58.85 67.52
C GLY A 191 -18.95 -58.91 68.77
N GLY A 192 -18.50 -57.74 69.24
CA GLY A 192 -17.75 -57.63 70.51
C GLY A 192 -16.51 -56.74 70.44
N LYS A 193 -16.30 -55.93 71.48
CA LYS A 193 -15.17 -54.97 71.55
C LYS A 193 -13.80 -55.66 71.57
N ASP A 194 -13.70 -56.83 72.21
CA ASP A 194 -12.43 -57.55 72.36
C ASP A 194 -11.97 -58.23 71.05
N LEU A 195 -12.91 -58.80 70.29
CA LEU A 195 -12.65 -59.36 68.97
C LEU A 195 -12.22 -58.27 67.98
N LEU A 196 -12.92 -57.13 67.96
CA LEU A 196 -12.55 -55.97 67.13
C LEU A 196 -11.18 -55.40 67.53
N SER A 197 -10.91 -55.30 68.83
CA SER A 197 -9.61 -54.84 69.33
C SER A 197 -8.47 -55.72 68.85
N THR A 198 -8.71 -57.02 68.77
CA THR A 198 -7.74 -57.99 68.27
C THR A 198 -7.54 -57.87 66.77
N ILE A 199 -8.62 -57.72 65.99
CA ILE A 199 -8.55 -57.50 64.55
C ILE A 199 -7.74 -56.24 64.22
N CYS A 200 -8.07 -55.10 64.82
CA CYS A 200 -7.34 -53.84 64.58
C CYS A 200 -5.87 -53.94 65.04
N SER A 201 -5.59 -54.58 66.18
CA SER A 201 -4.21 -54.78 66.65
C SER A 201 -3.39 -55.65 65.70
N ILE A 202 -4.00 -56.66 65.07
CA ILE A 202 -3.34 -57.52 64.08
C ILE A 202 -3.04 -56.74 62.81
N LEU A 203 -4.00 -55.97 62.30
CA LEU A 203 -3.82 -55.15 61.09
C LEU A 203 -2.74 -54.09 61.27
N ILE A 204 -2.71 -53.41 62.42
CA ILE A 204 -1.66 -52.43 62.79
C ILE A 204 -0.28 -53.09 62.85
N LYS A 205 -0.16 -54.27 63.47
CA LYS A 205 1.11 -55.01 63.52
C LYS A 205 1.61 -55.43 62.14
N ASN A 206 0.70 -55.69 61.21
CA ASN A 206 1.01 -56.09 59.84
C ASN A 206 1.29 -54.89 58.91
N GLY A 207 1.10 -53.66 59.37
CA GLY A 207 1.28 -52.48 58.53
C GLY A 207 0.19 -52.32 57.47
N SER A 208 -1.01 -52.87 57.68
CA SER A 208 -2.09 -52.86 56.68
C SER A 208 -2.75 -51.48 56.59
N THR A 209 -2.68 -50.87 55.41
CA THR A 209 -3.22 -49.53 55.09
C THR A 209 -4.19 -49.54 53.90
N ASP A 210 -4.71 -50.72 53.53
CA ASP A 210 -5.68 -50.90 52.46
C ASP A 210 -7.12 -50.51 52.87
N GLU A 211 -8.00 -50.32 51.88
CA GLU A 211 -9.40 -49.93 52.07
C GLU A 211 -10.22 -50.98 52.85
N GLU A 212 -9.89 -52.27 52.71
CA GLU A 212 -10.51 -53.30 53.55
C GLU A 212 -10.13 -53.15 55.02
N SER A 213 -8.90 -52.71 55.31
CA SER A 213 -8.43 -52.45 56.68
C SER A 213 -9.07 -51.19 57.27
N PHE A 214 -9.37 -50.18 56.43
CA PHE A 214 -10.05 -48.96 56.86
C PHE A 214 -11.39 -49.22 57.55
N CYS A 215 -12.22 -50.13 57.02
CA CYS A 215 -13.53 -50.42 57.62
C CYS A 215 -13.42 -50.93 59.07
N TRP A 216 -12.35 -51.65 59.40
CA TRP A 216 -12.08 -52.15 60.75
C TRP A 216 -11.58 -51.04 61.67
N TYR A 217 -10.67 -50.19 61.19
CA TYR A 217 -10.19 -49.05 61.94
C TYR A 217 -11.30 -48.04 62.21
N LYS A 218 -12.15 -47.72 61.24
CA LYS A 218 -13.34 -46.85 61.41
C LYS A 218 -14.20 -47.33 62.57
N ARG A 219 -14.57 -48.61 62.55
CA ARG A 219 -15.41 -49.23 63.60
C ARG A 219 -14.70 -49.29 64.96
N GLY A 220 -13.38 -49.45 64.96
CA GLY A 220 -12.55 -49.42 66.17
C GLY A 220 -12.49 -48.03 66.81
N VAL A 221 -12.44 -46.98 65.98
CA VAL A 221 -12.47 -45.58 66.42
C VAL A 221 -13.87 -45.22 66.95
N GLU A 222 -14.94 -45.61 66.27
CA GLU A 222 -16.34 -45.38 66.71
C GLU A 222 -16.64 -46.01 68.08
N LEU A 223 -16.04 -47.17 68.38
CA LEU A 223 -16.21 -47.88 69.66
C LEU A 223 -15.21 -47.44 70.76
N GLU A 224 -14.41 -46.41 70.49
CA GLU A 224 -13.39 -45.83 71.38
C GLU A 224 -12.40 -46.87 71.94
N LEU A 225 -11.91 -47.77 71.07
CA LEU A 225 -10.96 -48.80 71.49
C LEU A 225 -9.59 -48.19 71.83
N LYS A 226 -9.04 -48.58 72.99
CA LYS A 226 -7.73 -48.12 73.46
C LYS A 226 -6.59 -48.95 72.86
N ILE A 227 -6.32 -48.77 71.57
CA ILE A 227 -5.28 -49.48 70.82
C ILE A 227 -4.21 -48.48 70.37
N THR A 228 -2.94 -48.82 70.56
CA THR A 228 -1.80 -47.98 70.15
C THR A 228 -1.79 -47.81 68.62
N ASN A 229 -1.56 -46.58 68.15
CA ASN A 229 -1.49 -46.17 66.74
C ASN A 229 -2.80 -46.32 65.93
N LEU A 230 -3.94 -46.50 66.59
CA LEU A 230 -5.22 -46.70 65.89
C LEU A 230 -5.59 -45.49 65.01
N TYR A 231 -5.37 -44.26 65.48
CA TYR A 231 -5.73 -43.05 64.74
C TYR A 231 -4.80 -42.79 63.55
N GLU A 232 -3.52 -43.13 63.65
CA GLU A 232 -2.53 -43.01 62.57
C GLU A 232 -2.84 -44.01 61.45
N TYR A 233 -3.11 -45.27 61.77
CA TYR A 233 -3.49 -46.28 60.79
C TYR A 233 -4.86 -46.01 60.17
N PHE A 234 -5.79 -45.40 60.94
CA PHE A 234 -7.02 -44.86 60.38
C PHE A 234 -6.68 -43.83 59.28
N MET A 235 -5.89 -42.80 59.59
CA MET A 235 -5.51 -41.76 58.61
C MET A 235 -4.70 -42.30 57.41
N GLN A 236 -3.90 -43.34 57.60
CA GLN A 236 -3.12 -43.98 56.52
C GLN A 236 -3.97 -44.83 55.57
N SER A 237 -5.16 -45.26 56.00
CA SER A 237 -6.02 -46.16 55.24
C SER A 237 -7.29 -45.50 54.70
N VAL A 238 -7.52 -44.22 54.99
CA VAL A 238 -8.70 -43.49 54.47
C VAL A 238 -8.72 -43.58 52.93
N PRO A 239 -9.78 -44.15 52.32
CA PRO A 239 -9.91 -44.16 50.87
C PRO A 239 -10.31 -42.77 50.35
N GLU A 240 -9.96 -42.45 49.10
CA GLU A 240 -10.31 -41.17 48.46
C GLU A 240 -11.83 -40.94 48.37
N SER A 241 -12.62 -42.01 48.39
CA SER A 241 -14.09 -41.98 48.37
C SER A 241 -14.72 -41.54 49.70
N TYR A 242 -13.96 -41.48 50.79
CA TYR A 242 -14.49 -41.20 52.12
C TYR A 242 -14.75 -39.71 52.32
N LYS A 243 -16.03 -39.34 52.38
CA LYS A 243 -16.49 -37.94 52.57
C LYS A 243 -17.30 -37.72 53.84
N GLU A 244 -17.16 -38.58 54.85
CA GLU A 244 -17.87 -38.41 56.13
C GLU A 244 -17.04 -37.60 57.13
N SER A 245 -17.71 -36.96 58.10
CA SER A 245 -17.03 -36.27 59.21
C SER A 245 -16.16 -37.23 60.02
N PHE A 246 -14.94 -36.82 60.34
CA PHE A 246 -14.09 -37.59 61.24
C PHE A 246 -14.63 -37.60 62.68
N PRO A 247 -14.44 -38.71 63.42
CA PRO A 247 -14.88 -38.81 64.81
C PRO A 247 -14.23 -37.76 65.71
N ARG A 248 -15.01 -37.18 66.63
CA ARG A 248 -14.56 -36.09 67.50
C ARG A 248 -13.27 -36.40 68.28
N ASN A 249 -13.13 -37.63 68.75
CA ASN A 249 -11.97 -38.06 69.52
C ASN A 249 -10.68 -38.13 68.67
N LEU A 250 -10.81 -38.44 67.38
CA LEU A 250 -9.70 -38.42 66.42
C LEU A 250 -9.25 -36.98 66.16
N LEU A 251 -10.20 -36.06 65.97
CA LEU A 251 -9.89 -34.63 65.85
C LEU A 251 -9.20 -34.11 67.11
N LEU A 252 -9.69 -34.44 68.31
CA LEU A 252 -9.03 -34.02 69.55
C LEU A 252 -7.62 -34.62 69.72
N TYR A 253 -7.38 -35.83 69.22
CA TYR A 253 -6.07 -36.48 69.26
C TYR A 253 -5.03 -35.72 68.44
N PHE A 254 -5.30 -35.49 67.15
CA PHE A 254 -4.38 -34.75 66.29
C PHE A 254 -4.35 -33.24 66.56
N GLN A 255 -5.31 -32.73 67.36
CA GLN A 255 -5.24 -31.36 67.84
C GLN A 255 -4.00 -31.14 68.71
N MET A 256 -3.61 -32.14 69.51
CA MET A 256 -2.47 -32.08 70.42
C MET A 256 -1.14 -32.19 69.67
N ASP A 257 -1.01 -33.17 68.77
CA ASP A 257 0.19 -33.35 67.94
C ASP A 257 -0.18 -33.91 66.55
N ASP A 258 -0.11 -33.05 65.53
CA ASP A 258 -0.34 -33.40 64.13
C ASP A 258 0.96 -33.75 63.38
N ARG A 259 2.12 -33.71 64.04
CA ARG A 259 3.43 -33.99 63.40
C ARG A 259 3.62 -35.45 63.00
N ALA A 260 2.82 -36.34 63.56
CA ALA A 260 2.79 -37.75 63.17
C ALA A 260 2.24 -37.96 61.73
N LEU A 261 1.55 -36.97 61.17
CA LEU A 261 0.94 -37.02 59.84
C LEU A 261 1.85 -36.38 58.77
N ASN A 262 1.89 -36.99 57.58
CA ASN A 262 2.53 -36.37 56.42
C ASN A 262 1.66 -35.22 55.84
N SER A 263 2.21 -34.44 54.90
CA SER A 263 1.50 -33.28 54.33
C SER A 263 0.15 -33.63 53.69
N ALA A 264 0.05 -34.74 52.95
CA ALA A 264 -1.19 -35.19 52.33
C ALA A 264 -2.26 -35.56 53.38
N GLN A 265 -1.86 -36.23 54.47
CA GLN A 265 -2.74 -36.59 55.58
C GLN A 265 -3.18 -35.39 56.39
N ARG A 266 -2.29 -34.40 56.60
CA ARG A 266 -2.65 -33.12 57.25
C ARG A 266 -3.65 -32.34 56.39
N ALA A 267 -3.45 -32.29 55.08
CA ALA A 267 -4.40 -31.68 54.16
C ALA A 267 -5.78 -32.36 54.24
N LEU A 268 -5.84 -33.70 54.27
CA LEU A 268 -7.07 -34.46 54.44
C LEU A 268 -7.78 -34.17 55.77
N LEU A 269 -7.02 -34.15 56.89
CA LEU A 269 -7.55 -33.81 58.20
C LEU A 269 -8.16 -32.40 58.21
N TYR A 270 -7.45 -31.42 57.66
CA TYR A 270 -7.88 -30.03 57.66
C TYR A 270 -9.05 -29.77 56.71
N ALA A 271 -9.06 -30.37 55.51
CA ALA A 271 -10.21 -30.33 54.61
C ALA A 271 -11.46 -30.89 55.28
N ASN A 272 -11.36 -32.03 55.98
CA ASN A 272 -12.48 -32.63 56.69
C ASN A 272 -13.02 -31.72 57.80
N VAL A 273 -12.14 -31.07 58.58
CA VAL A 273 -12.54 -30.09 59.60
C VAL A 273 -13.28 -28.90 58.95
N ILE A 274 -12.81 -28.42 57.80
CA ILE A 274 -13.44 -27.29 57.09
C ILE A 274 -14.83 -27.64 56.58
N GLU A 275 -14.99 -28.83 56.00
CA GLU A 275 -16.26 -29.25 55.37
C GLU A 275 -17.33 -29.66 56.38
N HIS A 276 -16.94 -30.23 57.53
CA HIS A 276 -17.88 -30.91 58.42
C HIS A 276 -18.03 -30.27 59.81
N GLN A 277 -17.11 -29.41 60.25
CA GLN A 277 -17.22 -28.74 61.55
C GLN A 277 -17.79 -27.33 61.38
N PRO A 278 -18.80 -26.94 62.18
CA PRO A 278 -19.28 -25.56 62.20
C PRO A 278 -18.16 -24.59 62.60
N GLU A 279 -18.13 -23.41 61.97
CA GLU A 279 -17.09 -22.40 62.20
C GLU A 279 -17.07 -21.87 63.65
N ASP A 280 -18.23 -21.87 64.30
CA ASP A 280 -18.41 -21.47 65.69
C ASP A 280 -18.01 -22.56 66.69
N SER A 281 -17.72 -23.78 66.22
CA SER A 281 -17.31 -24.89 67.09
C SER A 281 -15.93 -24.67 67.70
N ASP A 282 -15.77 -25.13 68.95
CA ASP A 282 -14.49 -25.07 69.66
C ASP A 282 -13.36 -25.81 68.91
N ILE A 283 -13.70 -26.87 68.18
CA ILE A 283 -12.74 -27.67 67.41
C ILE A 283 -12.21 -26.84 66.24
N TYR A 284 -13.10 -26.24 65.45
CA TYR A 284 -12.72 -25.42 64.31
C TYR A 284 -11.80 -24.27 64.73
N ARG A 285 -12.17 -23.53 65.80
CA ARG A 285 -11.37 -22.40 66.30
C ARG A 285 -9.95 -22.79 66.70
N ARG A 286 -9.77 -23.96 67.31
CA ARG A 286 -8.46 -24.46 67.74
C ARG A 286 -7.59 -24.94 66.57
N TYR A 287 -8.20 -25.36 65.48
CA TYR A 287 -7.50 -25.76 64.27
C TYR A 287 -7.16 -24.59 63.35
N ARG A 288 -7.91 -23.48 63.45
CA ARG A 288 -7.78 -22.30 62.58
C ARG A 288 -6.33 -21.86 62.36
N ASP A 289 -5.60 -21.56 63.43
CA ASP A 289 -4.22 -21.04 63.34
C ASP A 289 -3.25 -22.08 62.74
N LYS A 290 -3.48 -23.37 63.02
CA LYS A 290 -2.68 -24.47 62.46
C LYS A 290 -2.95 -24.66 60.96
N ILE A 291 -4.20 -24.53 60.53
CA ILE A 291 -4.61 -24.63 59.13
C ILE A 291 -4.01 -23.47 58.34
N GLU A 292 -4.08 -22.25 58.88
CA GLU A 292 -3.55 -21.05 58.21
C GLU A 292 -2.03 -21.14 58.01
N ALA A 293 -1.27 -21.51 59.06
CA ALA A 293 0.17 -21.70 58.94
C ALA A 293 0.52 -22.82 57.92
N PHE A 294 -0.19 -23.95 57.98
CA PHE A 294 0.01 -25.05 57.03
C PHE A 294 -0.32 -24.65 55.58
N MET A 295 -1.38 -23.89 55.37
CA MET A 295 -1.77 -23.39 54.05
C MET A 295 -0.64 -22.56 53.43
N LEU A 296 -0.07 -21.62 54.18
CA LEU A 296 1.02 -20.75 53.70
C LEU A 296 2.28 -21.56 53.37
N ASP A 297 2.65 -22.52 54.23
CA ASP A 297 3.79 -23.41 53.96
C ASP A 297 3.58 -24.23 52.67
N GLN A 298 2.39 -24.83 52.51
CA GLN A 298 2.07 -25.62 51.32
C GLN A 298 1.96 -24.76 50.05
N LEU A 299 1.52 -23.51 50.17
CA LEU A 299 1.48 -22.57 49.05
C LEU A 299 2.89 -22.27 48.55
N LEU A 300 3.83 -21.95 49.44
CA LEU A 300 5.24 -21.72 49.06
C LEU A 300 5.88 -22.94 48.40
N GLU A 301 5.51 -24.15 48.85
CA GLU A 301 5.93 -25.41 48.23
C GLU A 301 5.20 -25.75 46.92
N ARG A 302 4.27 -24.90 46.45
CA ARG A 302 3.48 -25.08 45.22
C ARG A 302 2.70 -26.40 45.20
N ARG A 303 2.20 -26.82 46.37
CA ARG A 303 1.44 -28.07 46.52
C ARG A 303 -0.03 -27.82 46.19
N LEU A 304 -0.56 -28.64 45.28
CA LEU A 304 -1.98 -28.59 44.92
C LEU A 304 -2.57 -30.00 44.90
N SER A 305 -3.71 -30.15 45.55
CA SER A 305 -4.52 -31.38 45.62
C SER A 305 -5.98 -31.01 45.88
N GLU A 306 -6.91 -31.97 45.80
CA GLU A 306 -8.32 -31.72 46.13
C GLU A 306 -8.48 -31.22 47.56
N ASN A 307 -7.81 -31.86 48.53
CA ASN A 307 -7.86 -31.43 49.93
C ASN A 307 -7.23 -30.04 50.13
N MET A 308 -6.14 -29.72 49.42
CA MET A 308 -5.57 -28.37 49.47
C MET A 308 -6.49 -27.31 48.86
N THR A 309 -7.28 -27.68 47.84
CA THR A 309 -8.25 -26.79 47.21
C THR A 309 -9.28 -26.30 48.23
N VAL A 310 -9.81 -27.21 49.05
CA VAL A 310 -10.75 -26.88 50.14
C VAL A 310 -10.13 -25.89 51.13
N ILE A 311 -8.86 -26.08 51.48
CA ILE A 311 -8.14 -25.20 52.40
C ILE A 311 -7.93 -23.82 51.78
N TYR A 312 -7.46 -23.76 50.53
CA TYR A 312 -7.22 -22.50 49.83
C TYR A 312 -8.52 -21.72 49.62
N ASP A 313 -9.60 -22.35 49.15
CA ASP A 313 -10.87 -21.65 48.93
C ASP A 313 -11.42 -21.01 50.22
N ARG A 314 -11.13 -21.61 51.36
CA ARG A 314 -11.63 -21.16 52.66
C ARG A 314 -10.73 -20.11 53.34
N PHE A 315 -9.41 -20.32 53.35
CA PHE A 315 -8.47 -19.53 54.15
C PHE A 315 -7.63 -18.54 53.33
N LEU A 316 -7.46 -18.76 52.03
CA LEU A 316 -6.70 -17.85 51.20
C LEU A 316 -7.54 -16.61 50.88
N VAL A 317 -7.18 -15.50 51.53
CA VAL A 317 -7.79 -14.18 51.31
C VAL A 317 -6.75 -13.24 50.71
N GLU A 318 -7.20 -12.22 49.99
CA GLU A 318 -6.33 -11.31 49.24
C GLU A 318 -5.34 -10.55 50.12
N GLU A 319 -5.72 -10.28 51.38
CA GLU A 319 -4.90 -9.56 52.36
C GLU A 319 -3.66 -10.34 52.82
N LEU A 320 -3.66 -11.67 52.66
CA LEU A 320 -2.52 -12.52 53.00
C LEU A 320 -1.47 -12.59 51.88
N LEU A 321 -1.78 -12.08 50.68
CA LEU A 321 -0.90 -12.18 49.53
C LEU A 321 0.24 -11.15 49.62
N THR A 322 1.41 -11.63 50.03
CA THR A 322 2.70 -10.97 49.79
C THR A 322 3.20 -11.30 48.39
N ILE A 323 4.31 -10.68 47.96
CA ILE A 323 4.92 -10.94 46.65
C ILE A 323 5.26 -12.43 46.50
N ASP A 324 5.90 -13.04 47.50
CA ASP A 324 6.32 -14.46 47.45
C ASP A 324 5.11 -15.41 47.40
N PHE A 325 4.06 -15.13 48.18
CA PHE A 325 2.84 -15.94 48.16
C PHE A 325 2.06 -15.76 46.85
N ALA A 326 2.02 -14.55 46.30
CA ALA A 326 1.39 -14.29 45.01
C ALA A 326 2.10 -15.03 43.87
N GLU A 327 3.44 -15.07 43.87
CA GLU A 327 4.21 -15.81 42.88
C GLU A 327 3.92 -17.31 42.96
N ALA A 328 3.98 -17.88 44.16
CA ALA A 328 3.66 -19.29 44.36
C ALA A 328 2.20 -19.63 44.00
N LEU A 329 1.25 -18.72 44.27
CA LEU A 329 -0.13 -18.84 43.86
C LEU A 329 -0.27 -18.79 42.33
N ALA A 330 0.40 -17.86 41.66
CA ALA A 330 0.34 -17.72 40.19
C ALA A 330 0.88 -18.97 39.46
N ASP A 331 1.83 -19.69 40.06
CA ASP A 331 2.34 -20.97 39.55
C ASP A 331 1.30 -22.09 39.61
N ILE A 332 0.45 -22.13 40.65
CA ILE A 332 -0.50 -23.23 40.87
C ILE A 332 -1.94 -22.91 40.45
N MET A 333 -2.31 -21.64 40.36
CA MET A 333 -3.68 -21.17 40.13
C MET A 333 -4.25 -21.63 38.78
N PHE A 334 -3.39 -21.77 37.77
CA PHE A 334 -3.76 -22.23 36.43
C PHE A 334 -3.58 -23.74 36.23
N LEU A 335 -3.16 -24.47 37.27
CA LEU A 335 -3.03 -25.92 37.18
C LEU A 335 -4.41 -26.56 37.11
N ARG A 336 -4.55 -27.45 36.13
CA ARG A 336 -5.70 -28.32 35.94
C ARG A 336 -5.28 -29.74 36.23
N ARG A 337 -6.14 -30.51 36.87
CA ARG A 337 -5.92 -31.95 37.01
C ARG A 337 -6.28 -32.62 35.71
N PHE A 338 -5.29 -33.27 35.14
CA PHE A 338 -5.39 -34.12 33.97
C PHE A 338 -5.50 -35.58 34.43
N ARG A 339 -6.48 -36.33 33.89
CA ARG A 339 -6.57 -37.79 34.06
C ARG A 339 -6.70 -38.48 32.72
N CYS A 340 -5.93 -39.54 32.52
CA CYS A 340 -6.00 -40.40 31.35
C CYS A 340 -6.01 -41.87 31.81
N ALA A 341 -6.97 -42.63 31.30
CA ALA A 341 -7.11 -44.06 31.62
C ALA A 341 -6.15 -44.95 30.82
N ASP A 342 -5.62 -44.45 29.70
CA ASP A 342 -4.70 -45.21 28.85
C ASP A 342 -3.31 -45.32 29.50
N ARG A 343 -2.95 -46.54 29.90
CA ARG A 343 -1.70 -46.85 30.60
C ARG A 343 -0.44 -46.71 29.74
N ARG A 344 -0.59 -46.57 28.41
CA ARG A 344 0.54 -46.39 27.48
C ARG A 344 1.13 -44.98 27.54
N ILE A 345 0.30 -44.00 27.90
CA ILE A 345 0.71 -42.60 28.00
C ILE A 345 1.58 -42.41 29.24
N ARG A 346 2.76 -41.80 29.06
CA ARG A 346 3.74 -41.56 30.12
C ARG A 346 3.96 -40.08 30.41
N GLN A 347 3.65 -39.21 29.46
CA GLN A 347 3.90 -37.78 29.56
C GLN A 347 2.79 -36.99 28.86
N VAL A 348 2.53 -35.79 29.37
CA VAL A 348 1.66 -34.79 28.74
C VAL A 348 2.51 -33.56 28.44
N GLN A 349 2.37 -33.03 27.22
CA GLN A 349 3.00 -31.80 26.77
C GLN A 349 1.93 -30.73 26.53
N VAL A 350 2.14 -29.53 27.05
CA VAL A 350 1.28 -28.36 26.80
C VAL A 350 2.05 -27.35 25.95
N LEU A 351 1.45 -26.97 24.83
CA LEU A 351 2.02 -26.10 23.83
C LEU A 351 1.22 -24.80 23.74
N TYR A 352 1.94 -23.70 23.59
CA TYR A 352 1.40 -22.38 23.29
C TYR A 352 2.20 -21.81 22.14
N GLU A 353 1.52 -21.24 21.15
CA GLU A 353 2.15 -20.51 20.04
C GLU A 353 3.00 -19.33 20.55
N GLN A 354 2.57 -18.73 21.65
CA GLN A 354 3.21 -17.60 22.30
C GLN A 354 4.52 -17.97 23.02
N LEU A 355 4.73 -19.23 23.41
CA LEU A 355 5.87 -19.63 24.25
C LEU A 355 6.97 -20.36 23.44
N GLN A 356 8.23 -20.06 23.76
CA GLN A 356 9.38 -20.69 23.10
C GLN A 356 9.57 -22.16 23.46
N GLN A 357 9.14 -22.55 24.66
CA GLN A 357 9.35 -23.88 25.20
C GLN A 357 8.01 -24.56 25.49
N LYS A 358 7.95 -25.85 25.15
CA LYS A 358 6.86 -26.73 25.55
C LYS A 358 6.95 -27.08 27.02
N ILE A 359 5.79 -27.17 27.68
CA ILE A 359 5.70 -27.56 29.08
C ILE A 359 5.50 -29.07 29.13
N GLU A 360 6.42 -29.78 29.76
CA GLU A 360 6.41 -31.24 29.82
C GLU A 360 6.15 -31.73 31.24
N VAL A 361 5.12 -32.56 31.43
CA VAL A 361 4.73 -33.08 32.73
C VAL A 361 4.60 -34.61 32.67
N PRO A 362 5.29 -35.37 33.54
CA PRO A 362 5.17 -36.81 33.60
C PRO A 362 3.82 -37.23 34.20
N LEU A 363 3.27 -38.34 33.70
CA LEU A 363 2.01 -38.91 34.16
C LEU A 363 2.28 -39.96 35.25
N ILE A 364 1.79 -39.70 36.47
CA ILE A 364 1.96 -40.59 37.62
C ILE A 364 0.60 -41.22 37.92
N HIS A 365 0.52 -42.56 37.85
CA HIS A 365 -0.73 -43.32 38.04
C HIS A 365 -1.91 -42.82 37.17
N GLY A 366 -1.63 -42.37 35.95
CA GLY A 366 -2.66 -41.86 35.04
C GLY A 366 -3.10 -40.41 35.33
N GLN A 367 -2.43 -39.71 36.25
CA GLN A 367 -2.78 -38.34 36.63
C GLN A 367 -1.58 -37.39 36.51
N ALA A 368 -1.86 -36.11 36.22
CA ALA A 368 -0.89 -35.03 36.22
C ALA A 368 -1.56 -33.70 36.56
N LEU A 369 -0.77 -32.73 37.01
CA LEU A 369 -1.18 -31.32 37.10
C LEU A 369 -0.50 -30.56 35.97
N ILE A 370 -1.29 -30.02 35.04
CA ILE A 370 -0.78 -29.30 33.88
C ILE A 370 -1.28 -27.85 33.88
N PRO A 371 -0.44 -26.87 33.51
CA PRO A 371 -0.85 -25.47 33.49
C PRO A 371 -1.62 -25.13 32.21
N ILE A 372 -2.87 -24.68 32.39
CA ILE A 372 -3.72 -24.20 31.29
C ILE A 372 -4.04 -22.73 31.52
N TYR A 373 -3.32 -21.85 30.82
CA TYR A 373 -3.43 -20.40 30.92
C TYR A 373 -4.50 -19.83 29.99
N THR A 374 -4.69 -20.40 28.81
CA THR A 374 -5.63 -19.85 27.82
C THR A 374 -6.37 -20.98 27.10
N PRO A 375 -7.54 -20.71 26.50
CA PRO A 375 -8.25 -21.68 25.66
C PRO A 375 -7.46 -22.13 24.42
N GLY A 376 -6.39 -21.42 24.05
CA GLY A 376 -5.51 -21.75 22.94
C GLY A 376 -4.45 -22.82 23.26
N ALA A 377 -4.42 -23.35 24.48
CA ALA A 377 -3.46 -24.39 24.86
C ALA A 377 -3.68 -25.68 24.05
N VAL A 378 -2.63 -26.17 23.39
CA VAL A 378 -2.65 -27.46 22.69
C VAL A 378 -2.05 -28.53 23.60
N ILE A 379 -2.80 -29.60 23.84
CA ILE A 379 -2.40 -30.71 24.71
C ILE A 379 -2.00 -31.91 23.85
N VAL A 380 -0.77 -32.38 24.04
CA VAL A 380 -0.20 -33.52 23.32
C VAL A 380 0.16 -34.61 24.34
N LEU A 381 -0.31 -35.81 24.09
CA LEU A 381 -0.07 -36.99 24.92
C LEU A 381 1.06 -37.82 24.32
N VAL A 382 2.01 -38.23 25.14
CA VAL A 382 3.22 -38.93 24.67
C VAL A 382 3.34 -40.29 25.36
N ASP A 383 3.52 -41.33 24.56
CA ASP A 383 3.75 -42.69 25.06
C ASP A 383 5.23 -42.97 25.39
N GLU A 384 5.50 -44.18 25.88
CA GLU A 384 6.85 -44.62 26.26
C GLU A 384 7.85 -44.66 25.07
N GLN A 385 7.36 -44.71 23.84
CA GLN A 385 8.18 -44.76 22.62
C GLN A 385 8.36 -43.36 21.99
N GLY A 386 7.73 -42.32 22.58
CA GLY A 386 7.78 -40.96 22.07
C GLY A 386 6.73 -40.64 21.00
N ASN A 387 5.75 -41.52 20.77
CA ASN A 387 4.66 -41.21 19.83
C ASN A 387 3.70 -40.20 20.44
N CYS A 388 3.27 -39.23 19.64
CA CYS A 388 2.38 -38.14 20.05
C CYS A 388 0.92 -38.41 19.64
N TYR A 389 -0.02 -38.16 20.54
CA TYR A 389 -1.46 -38.29 20.34
C TYR A 389 -2.17 -37.00 20.79
N THR A 390 -3.20 -36.58 20.08
CA THR A 390 -4.03 -35.41 20.44
C THR A 390 -5.46 -35.85 20.72
N SER A 391 -6.29 -36.02 19.70
CA SER A 391 -7.72 -36.33 19.82
C SER A 391 -8.02 -37.83 19.94
N SER A 392 -7.05 -38.71 19.65
CA SER A 392 -7.25 -40.16 19.57
C SER A 392 -7.30 -40.86 20.93
N VAL A 393 -6.96 -40.18 22.02
CA VAL A 393 -6.96 -40.74 23.38
C VAL A 393 -7.79 -39.82 24.28
N PRO A 394 -8.89 -40.32 24.88
CA PRO A 394 -9.73 -39.51 25.74
C PRO A 394 -9.04 -39.21 27.08
N TYR A 395 -9.26 -38.00 27.59
CA TYR A 395 -8.78 -37.55 28.89
C TYR A 395 -9.78 -36.60 29.52
N THR A 396 -9.67 -36.38 30.83
CA THR A 396 -10.48 -35.41 31.57
C THR A 396 -9.61 -34.30 32.15
N LEU A 397 -10.08 -33.05 32.08
CA LEU A 397 -9.47 -31.90 32.72
C LEU A 397 -10.42 -31.30 33.76
N THR A 398 -10.00 -31.27 35.02
CA THR A 398 -10.78 -30.66 36.09
C THR A 398 -10.06 -29.45 36.66
N ARG A 399 -10.78 -28.33 36.76
CA ARG A 399 -10.33 -27.11 37.44
C ARG A 399 -10.30 -27.33 38.95
N LEU A 400 -9.21 -26.92 39.59
CA LEU A 400 -9.04 -27.04 41.04
C LEU A 400 -9.30 -25.70 41.72
N LEU A 401 -8.60 -24.63 41.34
CA LEU A 401 -8.79 -23.31 41.93
C LEU A 401 -9.66 -22.40 41.07
N ASN A 402 -10.37 -21.46 41.73
CA ASN A 402 -11.05 -20.38 41.04
C ASN A 402 -10.10 -19.20 40.76
N GLU A 403 -9.34 -19.25 39.67
CA GLU A 403 -8.37 -18.19 39.31
C GLU A 403 -8.93 -16.75 39.32
N ARG A 404 -10.20 -16.55 38.94
CA ARG A 404 -10.83 -15.21 38.86
C ARG A 404 -10.79 -14.44 40.18
N ARG A 405 -10.72 -15.15 41.31
CA ARG A 405 -10.67 -14.54 42.65
C ARG A 405 -9.33 -13.87 42.95
N TYR A 406 -8.23 -14.31 42.34
CA TYR A 406 -6.88 -13.87 42.73
C TYR A 406 -6.11 -13.17 41.62
N VAL A 407 -6.55 -13.26 40.35
CA VAL A 407 -5.86 -12.69 39.19
C VAL A 407 -5.57 -11.20 39.35
N ASP A 408 -6.55 -10.40 39.79
CA ASP A 408 -6.37 -8.95 39.95
C ASP A 408 -5.33 -8.62 41.02
N LYS A 409 -5.38 -9.31 42.16
CA LYS A 409 -4.41 -9.11 43.23
C LYS A 409 -3.00 -9.55 42.84
N CYS A 410 -2.89 -10.67 42.14
CA CYS A 410 -1.62 -11.14 41.58
C CYS A 410 -1.07 -10.17 40.53
N ARG A 411 -1.92 -9.53 39.71
CA ARG A 411 -1.51 -8.50 38.72
C ARG A 411 -0.94 -7.25 39.39
N GLU A 412 -1.48 -6.84 40.54
CA GLU A 412 -0.96 -5.71 41.32
C GLU A 412 0.44 -5.98 41.88
N LEU A 413 0.69 -7.20 42.35
CA LEU A 413 1.92 -7.59 43.04
C LEU A 413 3.02 -8.07 42.08
N LEU A 414 2.65 -8.78 41.01
CA LEU A 414 3.59 -9.45 40.10
C LEU A 414 3.71 -8.72 38.77
N ARG A 415 4.94 -8.28 38.45
CA ARG A 415 5.21 -7.50 37.23
C ARG A 415 5.58 -8.34 36.00
N TYR A 416 6.19 -9.51 36.19
CA TYR A 416 6.82 -10.26 35.08
C TYR A 416 6.55 -11.78 35.11
N HIS A 417 5.48 -12.22 35.78
CA HIS A 417 5.16 -13.64 35.87
C HIS A 417 4.56 -14.16 34.55
N ARG A 418 5.31 -14.99 33.82
CA ARG A 418 4.98 -15.47 32.46
C ARG A 418 3.56 -16.04 32.29
N GLY A 419 3.14 -16.97 33.15
CA GLY A 419 1.83 -17.63 33.04
C GLY A 419 0.65 -16.67 33.25
N LEU A 420 0.72 -15.87 34.31
CA LEU A 420 -0.22 -14.80 34.62
C LEU A 420 -0.41 -13.81 33.46
N TYR A 421 0.67 -13.30 32.85
CA TYR A 421 0.53 -12.33 31.76
C TYR A 421 0.01 -12.96 30.46
N LEU A 422 0.29 -14.25 30.23
CA LEU A 422 -0.34 -14.99 29.14
C LEU A 422 -1.86 -15.11 29.37
N TYR A 423 -2.31 -15.38 30.61
CA TYR A 423 -3.74 -15.37 30.96
C TYR A 423 -4.37 -13.98 30.84
N LEU A 424 -3.72 -12.93 31.35
CA LEU A 424 -4.25 -11.56 31.35
C LEU A 424 -4.45 -11.00 29.95
N CYS A 425 -3.60 -11.39 28.99
CA CYS A 425 -3.67 -10.92 27.61
C CYS A 425 -4.61 -11.80 26.76
N ASP A 426 -4.49 -13.13 26.85
CA ASP A 426 -5.12 -14.06 25.89
C ASP A 426 -6.17 -15.00 26.54
N GLY A 427 -6.44 -14.86 27.83
CA GLY A 427 -7.29 -15.80 28.59
C GLY A 427 -8.79 -15.69 28.33
N MET A 428 -9.27 -14.54 27.80
CA MET A 428 -10.70 -14.27 27.62
C MET A 428 -11.19 -14.36 26.17
N SER A 429 -10.28 -14.28 25.18
CA SER A 429 -10.56 -14.46 23.75
C SER A 429 -9.26 -14.76 23.00
N ARG A 430 -9.35 -15.41 21.83
CA ARG A 430 -8.21 -15.51 20.88
C ARG A 430 -7.88 -14.14 20.25
N SER A 431 -8.83 -13.20 20.23
CA SER A 431 -8.65 -11.87 19.65
C SER A 431 -8.04 -10.91 20.67
N HIS A 432 -6.88 -10.36 20.33
CA HIS A 432 -6.19 -9.35 21.13
C HIS A 432 -6.95 -8.03 20.96
N VAL A 433 -7.71 -7.61 21.98
CA VAL A 433 -8.37 -6.30 21.95
C VAL A 433 -7.72 -5.45 23.03
N LEU A 434 -6.86 -4.52 22.61
CA LEU A 434 -6.25 -3.57 23.54
C LEU A 434 -7.27 -2.52 23.98
N THR A 435 -7.24 -2.22 25.26
CA THR A 435 -8.07 -1.25 25.97
C THR A 435 -7.16 -0.44 26.91
N GLU A 436 -7.63 0.73 27.36
CA GLU A 436 -6.89 1.53 28.34
C GLU A 436 -6.56 0.75 29.63
N GLU A 437 -7.42 -0.21 30.00
CA GLU A 437 -7.24 -1.03 31.20
C GLU A 437 -6.20 -2.14 31.05
N ASN A 438 -5.94 -2.63 29.83
CA ASN A 438 -5.07 -3.79 29.59
C ASN A 438 -3.76 -3.48 28.85
N VAL A 439 -3.62 -2.30 28.23
CA VAL A 439 -2.43 -1.93 27.43
C VAL A 439 -1.13 -2.08 28.23
N GLU A 440 -1.17 -1.75 29.52
CA GLU A 440 -0.01 -1.89 30.41
C GLU A 440 0.39 -3.36 30.63
N ASN A 441 -0.55 -4.31 30.56
CA ASN A 441 -0.23 -5.73 30.63
C ASN A 441 0.52 -6.19 29.38
N TYR A 442 0.07 -5.75 28.19
CA TYR A 442 0.74 -6.04 26.93
C TYR A 442 2.14 -5.41 26.85
N LYS A 443 2.33 -4.18 27.35
CA LYS A 443 3.67 -3.56 27.46
C LYS A 443 4.63 -4.42 28.30
N ARG A 444 4.15 -5.07 29.36
CA ARG A 444 4.96 -5.95 30.21
C ARG A 444 5.34 -7.25 29.49
N VAL A 445 4.48 -7.81 28.64
CA VAL A 445 4.79 -9.01 27.83
C VAL A 445 6.08 -8.85 27.03
N LEU A 446 6.33 -7.65 26.49
CA LEU A 446 7.56 -7.36 25.73
C LEU A 446 8.84 -7.53 26.56
N LYS A 447 8.75 -7.28 27.88
CA LYS A 447 9.87 -7.37 28.84
C LYS A 447 10.03 -8.75 29.47
N ILE A 448 9.05 -9.64 29.34
CA ILE A 448 9.09 -11.00 29.92
C ILE A 448 9.87 -11.95 28.99
N ASP A 449 10.72 -12.79 29.58
CA ASP A 449 11.47 -13.82 28.88
C ASP A 449 10.65 -15.09 28.62
N GLY A 450 10.97 -15.81 27.55
CA GLY A 450 10.33 -17.08 27.19
C GLY A 450 9.13 -16.98 26.24
N PHE A 451 8.71 -15.77 25.86
CA PHE A 451 7.78 -15.53 24.75
C PHE A 451 8.50 -15.58 23.39
N THR A 452 7.82 -16.05 22.35
CA THR A 452 8.37 -16.08 20.98
C THR A 452 8.57 -14.67 20.43
N ALA A 453 9.56 -14.51 19.55
CA ALA A 453 9.81 -13.22 18.90
C ALA A 453 8.60 -12.76 18.07
N HIS A 454 7.93 -13.71 17.41
CA HIS A 454 6.72 -13.47 16.64
C HIS A 454 5.59 -12.88 17.51
N TYR A 455 5.28 -13.52 18.64
CA TYR A 455 4.24 -13.03 19.54
C TYR A 455 4.56 -11.64 20.10
N LYS A 456 5.83 -11.36 20.45
CA LYS A 456 6.24 -10.02 20.89
C LYS A 456 6.05 -8.97 19.79
N GLU A 457 6.27 -9.33 18.53
CA GLU A 457 6.08 -8.43 17.39
C GLU A 457 4.60 -8.12 17.16
N ASP A 458 3.73 -9.13 17.22
CA ASP A 458 2.28 -8.94 17.09
C ASP A 458 1.75 -8.03 18.20
N VAL A 459 2.21 -8.24 19.45
CA VAL A 459 1.87 -7.37 20.58
C VAL A 459 2.35 -5.93 20.37
N ARG A 460 3.55 -5.70 19.81
CA ARG A 460 4.01 -4.32 19.49
C ARG A 460 3.10 -3.66 18.47
N GLN A 461 2.73 -4.38 17.41
CA GLN A 461 1.85 -3.85 16.37
C GLN A 461 0.49 -3.46 16.92
N GLU A 462 -0.09 -4.28 17.80
CA GLU A 462 -1.35 -3.97 18.46
C GLU A 462 -1.25 -2.76 19.39
N ILE A 463 -0.16 -2.63 20.16
CA ILE A 463 0.11 -1.43 20.98
C ILE A 463 0.18 -0.17 20.11
N LEU A 464 0.90 -0.24 18.99
CA LEU A 464 1.02 0.88 18.05
C LEU A 464 -0.34 1.27 17.45
N GLN A 465 -1.16 0.28 17.07
CA GLN A 465 -2.51 0.50 16.55
C GLN A 465 -3.43 1.15 17.60
N PHE A 466 -3.36 0.71 18.86
CA PHE A 466 -4.14 1.28 19.96
C PHE A 466 -3.84 2.77 20.16
N TYR A 467 -2.57 3.14 20.29
CA TYR A 467 -2.17 4.54 20.48
C TYR A 467 -2.51 5.42 19.28
N TYR A 468 -2.37 4.88 18.07
CA TYR A 468 -2.78 5.57 16.85
C TYR A 468 -4.29 5.81 16.81
N ALA A 469 -5.11 4.81 17.17
CA ALA A 469 -6.56 4.89 17.16
C ALA A 469 -7.11 5.89 18.20
N ASN A 470 -6.46 5.97 19.37
CA ASN A 470 -6.86 6.89 20.44
C ASN A 470 -6.27 8.30 20.32
N HIS A 471 -5.46 8.56 19.28
CA HIS A 471 -4.75 9.82 19.08
C HIS A 471 -3.78 10.21 20.21
N ASP A 472 -3.35 9.26 21.03
CA ASP A 472 -2.52 9.48 22.21
C ASP A 472 -1.06 9.09 21.96
N LEU A 473 -0.49 9.64 20.88
CA LEU A 473 0.86 9.29 20.46
C LEU A 473 1.94 9.96 21.32
N GLU A 474 1.61 10.90 22.21
CA GLU A 474 2.60 11.54 23.09
C GLU A 474 3.19 10.56 24.10
N ASP A 475 2.35 9.66 24.63
CA ASP A 475 2.67 8.65 25.65
C ASP A 475 3.35 7.36 25.10
N LEU A 476 3.62 7.31 23.80
CA LEU A 476 4.30 6.17 23.18
C LEU A 476 5.83 6.30 23.33
N ASP A 477 6.43 5.53 24.23
CA ASP A 477 7.89 5.49 24.39
C ASP A 477 8.60 5.03 23.10
N GLN A 478 9.78 5.57 22.82
CA GLN A 478 10.58 5.20 21.64
C GLN A 478 10.95 3.72 21.61
N GLU A 479 11.01 3.04 22.77
CA GLU A 479 11.31 1.61 22.86
C GLU A 479 10.26 0.71 22.20
N PHE A 480 9.06 1.24 21.92
CA PHE A 480 7.98 0.50 21.25
C PHE A 480 8.00 0.65 19.72
N LEU A 481 8.89 1.48 19.17
CA LEU A 481 9.07 1.58 17.73
C LEU A 481 9.71 0.29 17.20
N VAL A 482 9.05 -0.32 16.22
CA VAL A 482 9.46 -1.59 15.62
C VAL A 482 10.68 -1.39 14.73
N THR A 483 11.69 -2.24 14.92
CA THR A 483 12.91 -2.27 14.10
C THR A 483 12.78 -3.17 12.87
N GLU A 484 11.96 -4.24 12.91
CA GLU A 484 11.75 -5.16 11.80
C GLU A 484 10.34 -5.05 11.21
N THR A 485 10.21 -4.39 10.06
CA THR A 485 8.91 -4.13 9.40
C THR A 485 8.60 -5.05 8.21
N THR A 486 9.46 -6.04 7.98
CA THR A 486 9.39 -6.94 6.82
C THR A 486 8.12 -7.80 6.80
N ARG A 487 7.59 -8.17 7.97
CA ARG A 487 6.38 -9.01 8.10
C ARG A 487 5.07 -8.23 8.19
N MET A 488 5.12 -6.89 8.27
CA MET A 488 3.91 -6.06 8.32
C MET A 488 3.20 -6.03 6.97
N THR A 489 1.86 -6.11 7.00
CA THR A 489 1.04 -5.89 5.80
C THR A 489 1.21 -4.46 5.28
N PRO A 490 0.92 -4.17 4.00
CA PRO A 490 1.00 -2.80 3.45
C PRO A 490 0.17 -1.79 4.26
N LYS A 491 -0.99 -2.21 4.74
CA LYS A 491 -1.88 -1.39 5.56
C LYS A 491 -1.26 -1.05 6.92
N ASP A 492 -0.62 -2.02 7.56
CA ASP A 492 0.01 -1.81 8.86
C ASP A 492 1.30 -1.02 8.74
N ARG A 493 2.07 -1.22 7.65
CA ARG A 493 3.22 -0.36 7.31
C ARG A 493 2.81 1.09 7.11
N ALA A 494 1.72 1.34 6.39
CA ALA A 494 1.21 2.69 6.19
C ALA A 494 0.84 3.35 7.53
N ARG A 495 0.10 2.64 8.39
CA ARG A 495 -0.21 3.12 9.75
C ARG A 495 1.06 3.40 10.56
N TYR A 496 2.06 2.52 10.48
CA TYR A 496 3.33 2.71 11.18
C TYR A 496 4.09 3.94 10.70
N VAL A 497 4.20 4.15 9.38
CA VAL A 497 4.76 5.37 8.79
C VAL A 497 4.06 6.62 9.32
N GLU A 498 2.74 6.58 9.43
CA GLU A 498 2.00 7.71 9.97
C GLU A 498 2.28 7.97 11.45
N ILE A 499 2.44 6.93 12.27
CA ILE A 499 2.88 7.04 13.67
C ILE A 499 4.25 7.73 13.72
N LEU A 500 5.21 7.32 12.90
CA LEU A 500 6.54 7.92 12.83
C LEU A 500 6.47 9.43 12.49
N ILE A 501 5.67 9.82 11.50
CA ILE A 501 5.48 11.23 11.10
C ILE A 501 4.82 12.06 12.22
N LEU A 502 3.87 11.47 12.95
CA LEU A 502 3.18 12.14 14.06
C LEU A 502 4.08 12.29 15.29
N ARG A 503 4.96 11.32 15.57
CA ARG A 503 5.99 11.39 16.62
C ARG A 503 7.18 12.29 16.27
N GLY A 504 7.29 12.75 15.02
CA GLY A 504 8.38 13.59 14.55
C GLY A 504 9.66 12.83 14.20
N VAL A 505 9.59 11.50 14.08
CA VAL A 505 10.69 10.64 13.65
C VAL A 505 10.69 10.55 12.11
N TYR A 506 11.00 11.67 11.48
CA TYR A 506 10.84 11.81 10.02
C TYR A 506 11.87 11.00 9.21
N GLY A 507 13.08 10.78 9.74
CA GLY A 507 14.13 9.99 9.07
C GLY A 507 13.68 8.56 8.82
N ASP A 508 13.24 7.86 9.87
CA ASP A 508 12.74 6.49 9.77
C ASP A 508 11.49 6.40 8.89
N ALA A 509 10.59 7.41 8.98
CA ALA A 509 9.43 7.48 8.10
C ALA A 509 9.82 7.61 6.62
N TRP A 510 10.85 8.40 6.31
CA TRP A 510 11.38 8.57 4.96
C TRP A 510 11.98 7.27 4.42
N ASP A 511 12.81 6.61 5.21
CA ASP A 511 13.45 5.35 4.80
C ASP A 511 12.41 4.24 4.60
N MET A 512 11.36 4.23 5.41
CA MET A 512 10.20 3.34 5.24
C MET A 512 9.48 3.59 3.92
N ILE A 513 9.06 4.82 3.59
CA ILE A 513 8.34 5.08 2.32
C ILE A 513 9.23 4.94 1.09
N ARG A 514 10.55 5.06 1.24
CA ARG A 514 11.51 4.82 0.16
C ARG A 514 11.70 3.33 -0.10
N THR A 515 11.73 2.54 0.96
CA THR A 515 11.89 1.07 0.84
C THR A 515 10.59 0.42 0.40
N TYR A 516 9.48 0.84 1.00
CA TYR A 516 8.15 0.28 0.78
C TYR A 516 7.31 1.18 -0.13
N ASP A 517 6.03 0.88 -0.29
CA ASP A 517 5.10 1.75 -1.00
C ASP A 517 4.42 2.74 -0.05
N TYR A 518 4.00 3.90 -0.56
CA TYR A 518 3.35 4.95 0.22
C TYR A 518 1.90 5.21 -0.19
N SER A 519 1.31 4.43 -1.10
CA SER A 519 -0.05 4.64 -1.60
C SER A 519 -1.12 4.63 -0.51
N MET A 520 -0.93 3.83 0.54
CA MET A 520 -1.89 3.71 1.64
C MET A 520 -1.67 4.73 2.77
N VAL A 521 -0.64 5.58 2.69
CA VAL A 521 -0.35 6.60 3.72
C VAL A 521 -1.20 7.84 3.48
N ARG A 522 -1.77 8.42 4.54
CA ARG A 522 -2.54 9.68 4.46
C ARG A 522 -1.71 10.79 3.83
N VAL A 523 -2.20 11.33 2.71
CA VAL A 523 -1.54 12.39 1.91
C VAL A 523 -1.14 13.61 2.73
N LYS A 524 -1.94 14.02 3.73
CA LYS A 524 -1.59 15.15 4.62
C LYS A 524 -0.30 14.91 5.41
N LEU A 525 -0.02 13.67 5.79
CA LEU A 525 1.20 13.30 6.49
C LEU A 525 2.37 13.15 5.51
N LEU A 526 2.12 12.64 4.29
CA LEU A 526 3.12 12.66 3.21
C LEU A 526 3.55 14.08 2.85
N LEU A 527 2.62 15.05 2.80
CA LEU A 527 2.93 16.47 2.61
C LEU A 527 3.89 16.97 3.70
N LYS A 528 3.59 16.68 4.97
CA LYS A 528 4.43 17.07 6.11
C LYS A 528 5.84 16.50 5.99
N LEU A 529 5.94 15.23 5.58
CA LEU A 529 7.21 14.54 5.38
C LEU A 529 7.98 15.07 4.17
N ALA A 530 7.32 15.34 3.04
CA ALA A 530 7.93 15.91 1.85
C ALA A 530 8.51 17.30 2.11
N VAL A 531 7.75 18.18 2.78
CA VAL A 531 8.23 19.53 3.17
C VAL A 531 9.40 19.45 4.13
N TRP A 532 9.39 18.51 5.07
CA TRP A 532 10.55 18.27 5.94
C TRP A 532 11.77 17.85 5.11
N LYS A 533 11.61 16.91 4.17
CA LYS A 533 12.71 16.43 3.34
C LYS A 533 13.28 17.51 2.41
N MET A 534 12.44 18.35 1.82
CA MET A 534 12.87 19.51 1.02
C MET A 534 13.82 20.41 1.79
N ARG A 535 13.49 20.72 3.05
CA ARG A 535 14.33 21.57 3.91
C ARG A 535 15.64 20.89 4.27
N GLU A 536 15.61 19.58 4.53
CA GLU A 536 16.82 18.79 4.81
C GLU A 536 17.77 18.76 3.62
N LEU A 537 17.22 18.62 2.40
CA LEU A 537 17.98 18.62 1.14
C LEU A 537 18.29 20.02 0.62
N GLU A 538 18.00 21.09 1.37
CA GLU A 538 18.17 22.49 0.93
C GLU A 538 17.54 22.77 -0.45
N TYR A 539 16.40 22.13 -0.73
CA TYR A 539 15.67 22.18 -2.00
C TYR A 539 16.41 21.60 -3.23
N GLU A 540 17.45 20.79 -3.04
CA GLU A 540 18.09 20.06 -4.14
C GLU A 540 17.16 19.01 -4.79
N GLU A 541 17.45 18.69 -6.06
CA GLU A 541 16.71 17.68 -6.83
C GLU A 541 16.95 16.27 -6.27
N ASP A 542 15.86 15.60 -5.88
CA ASP A 542 15.84 14.18 -5.55
C ASP A 542 14.72 13.48 -6.32
N ALA A 543 15.09 12.41 -7.02
CA ALA A 543 14.18 11.71 -7.93
C ALA A 543 12.97 11.09 -7.18
N PHE A 544 13.15 10.62 -5.95
CA PHE A 544 12.07 10.02 -5.17
C PHE A 544 11.14 11.11 -4.62
N LEU A 545 11.69 12.17 -4.04
CA LEU A 545 10.96 13.34 -3.56
C LEU A 545 10.12 13.97 -4.66
N LEU A 546 10.68 14.11 -5.88
CA LEU A 546 9.94 14.63 -7.02
C LEU A 546 8.69 13.81 -7.36
N LYS A 547 8.78 12.48 -7.32
CA LYS A 547 7.62 11.60 -7.56
C LYS A 547 6.62 11.64 -6.40
N LEU A 548 7.10 11.73 -5.16
CA LEU A 548 6.24 11.91 -3.99
C LEU A 548 5.46 13.25 -4.08
N CYS A 549 6.13 14.34 -4.46
CA CYS A 549 5.51 15.64 -4.68
C CYS A 549 4.44 15.58 -5.77
N LEU A 550 4.73 14.88 -6.87
CA LEU A 550 3.76 14.67 -7.95
C LEU A 550 2.53 13.87 -7.48
N HIS A 551 2.73 12.85 -6.64
CA HIS A 551 1.63 12.10 -6.03
C HIS A 551 0.77 13.00 -5.12
N ILE A 552 1.39 13.77 -4.22
CA ILE A 552 0.68 14.74 -3.36
C ILE A 552 -0.07 15.79 -4.20
N PHE A 553 0.51 16.21 -5.32
CA PHE A 553 -0.10 17.14 -6.26
C PHE A 553 -1.39 16.56 -6.88
N ARG A 554 -1.33 15.32 -7.36
CA ARG A 554 -2.48 14.61 -7.96
C ARG A 554 -3.65 14.42 -6.98
N GLU A 555 -3.38 14.35 -5.70
CA GLU A 555 -4.37 14.22 -4.62
C GLU A 555 -4.96 15.58 -4.15
N HIS A 556 -4.58 16.70 -4.79
CA HIS A 556 -5.08 18.04 -4.49
C HIS A 556 -4.83 18.52 -3.04
N LYS A 557 -3.69 18.15 -2.44
CA LYS A 557 -3.30 18.53 -1.05
C LYS A 557 -1.95 19.25 -0.96
N TYR A 558 -1.51 19.89 -2.03
CA TYR A 558 -0.22 20.57 -2.14
C TYR A 558 -0.20 21.97 -1.48
N ASN A 559 0.99 22.50 -1.27
CA ASN A 559 1.27 23.87 -0.84
C ASN A 559 2.27 24.56 -1.80
N GLU A 560 2.60 25.82 -1.55
CA GLU A 560 3.55 26.61 -2.35
C GLU A 560 4.88 25.89 -2.55
N GLY A 561 5.50 25.36 -1.48
CA GLY A 561 6.79 24.67 -1.58
C GLY A 561 6.76 23.41 -2.48
N ILE A 562 5.66 22.66 -2.50
CA ILE A 562 5.49 21.53 -3.44
C ILE A 562 5.39 22.03 -4.88
N LEU A 563 4.65 23.12 -5.11
CA LEU A 563 4.50 23.70 -6.44
C LEU A 563 5.81 24.28 -6.97
N GLU A 564 6.56 25.02 -6.14
CA GLU A 564 7.90 25.52 -6.48
C GLU A 564 8.83 24.38 -6.86
N TYR A 565 8.86 23.30 -6.06
CA TYR A 565 9.70 22.14 -6.32
C TYR A 565 9.34 21.43 -7.63
N LEU A 566 8.05 21.23 -7.89
CA LEU A 566 7.58 20.65 -9.15
C LEU A 566 7.90 21.55 -10.35
N SER A 567 7.68 22.86 -10.23
CA SER A 567 8.01 23.82 -11.29
C SER A 567 9.50 23.79 -11.62
N GLY A 568 10.36 23.76 -10.61
CA GLY A 568 11.81 23.68 -10.76
C GLY A 568 12.29 22.41 -11.45
N TYR A 569 11.81 21.24 -11.01
CA TYR A 569 12.47 19.97 -11.35
C TYR A 569 11.65 18.98 -12.18
N TYR A 570 10.33 19.14 -12.30
CA TYR A 570 9.50 18.13 -12.98
C TYR A 570 9.63 18.18 -14.51
N TYR A 571 10.07 17.07 -15.10
CA TYR A 571 9.98 16.79 -16.54
C TYR A 571 9.07 15.57 -16.78
N GLY A 572 8.15 15.69 -17.73
CA GLY A 572 7.18 14.65 -18.05
C GLY A 572 6.21 15.10 -19.13
N SER A 573 4.93 14.74 -18.99
CA SER A 573 3.90 15.14 -19.95
C SER A 573 3.62 16.64 -19.85
N VAL A 574 3.46 17.30 -21.00
CA VAL A 574 2.98 18.70 -21.07
C VAL A 574 1.67 18.85 -20.31
N THR A 575 0.77 17.87 -20.39
CA THR A 575 -0.53 17.91 -19.70
C THR A 575 -0.38 18.02 -18.17
N VAL A 576 0.66 17.38 -17.60
CA VAL A 576 0.92 17.47 -16.15
C VAL A 576 1.61 18.78 -15.82
N MET A 577 2.60 19.19 -16.62
CA MET A 577 3.30 20.47 -16.43
C MET A 577 2.35 21.67 -16.53
N GLU A 578 1.41 21.67 -17.48
CA GLU A 578 0.36 22.70 -17.60
C GLU A 578 -0.52 22.79 -16.36
N LYS A 579 -0.89 21.64 -15.77
CA LYS A 579 -1.65 21.62 -14.51
C LYS A 579 -0.84 22.21 -13.36
N VAL A 580 0.44 21.86 -13.26
CA VAL A 580 1.33 22.45 -12.23
C VAL A 580 1.46 23.95 -12.44
N TRP A 581 1.68 24.40 -13.68
CA TRP A 581 1.76 25.81 -14.03
C TRP A 581 0.49 26.57 -13.64
N LYS A 582 -0.69 26.06 -13.99
CA LYS A 582 -1.96 26.70 -13.67
C LYS A 582 -2.15 26.91 -12.17
N GLU A 583 -1.82 25.91 -11.38
CA GLU A 583 -1.94 25.98 -9.92
C GLU A 583 -0.86 26.89 -9.32
N ALA A 584 0.39 26.78 -9.78
CA ALA A 584 1.49 27.64 -9.32
C ALA A 584 1.27 29.11 -9.65
N HIS A 585 0.76 29.41 -10.85
CA HIS A 585 0.38 30.76 -11.26
C HIS A 585 -0.78 31.31 -10.42
N ALA A 586 -1.75 30.48 -10.03
CA ALA A 586 -2.82 30.90 -9.11
C ALA A 586 -2.32 31.23 -7.69
N PHE A 587 -1.15 30.72 -7.31
CA PHE A 587 -0.42 31.07 -6.09
C PHE A 587 0.57 32.24 -6.29
N GLU A 588 0.60 32.87 -7.47
CA GLU A 588 1.52 33.96 -7.82
C GLU A 588 3.01 33.57 -7.69
N LEU A 589 3.33 32.30 -7.94
CA LEU A 589 4.71 31.79 -7.91
C LEU A 589 5.47 32.15 -9.18
N ASP A 590 6.79 32.37 -9.05
CA ASP A 590 7.68 32.49 -10.22
C ASP A 590 7.90 31.11 -10.84
N VAL A 591 7.34 30.93 -12.04
CA VAL A 591 7.38 29.67 -12.80
C VAL A 591 8.03 29.84 -14.17
N PHE A 592 8.90 30.84 -14.32
CA PHE A 592 9.57 31.16 -15.59
C PHE A 592 10.21 29.95 -16.28
N ASP A 593 10.96 29.13 -15.53
CA ASP A 593 11.63 27.94 -16.07
C ASP A 593 10.64 26.84 -16.51
N LEU A 594 9.50 26.74 -15.83
CA LEU A 594 8.44 25.79 -16.19
C LEU A 594 7.74 26.24 -17.47
N GLU A 595 7.46 27.54 -17.62
CA GLU A 595 6.86 28.12 -18.82
C GLU A 595 7.77 27.91 -20.04
N GLU A 596 9.07 28.21 -19.90
CA GLU A 596 10.05 27.98 -20.97
C GLU A 596 10.12 26.50 -21.36
N ARG A 597 10.09 25.59 -20.38
CA ARG A 597 10.10 24.14 -20.57
C ARG A 597 8.86 23.65 -21.31
N ILE A 598 7.67 24.11 -20.91
CA ILE A 598 6.40 23.73 -21.54
C ILE A 598 6.39 24.16 -23.01
N LEU A 599 6.66 25.45 -23.27
CA LEU A 599 6.69 25.99 -24.63
C LEU A 599 7.76 25.29 -25.49
N GLY A 600 8.95 25.06 -24.92
CA GLY A 600 10.03 24.33 -25.58
C GLY A 600 9.63 22.91 -25.98
N GLN A 601 8.92 22.19 -25.10
CA GLN A 601 8.44 20.83 -25.35
C GLN A 601 7.31 20.80 -26.39
N MET A 602 6.35 21.73 -26.34
CA MET A 602 5.29 21.85 -27.35
C MET A 602 5.86 22.08 -28.76
N LEU A 603 6.85 22.97 -28.88
CA LEU A 603 7.53 23.25 -30.15
C LEU A 603 8.38 22.06 -30.62
N PHE A 604 9.03 21.36 -29.68
CA PHE A 604 9.81 20.17 -29.99
C PHE A 604 8.94 19.02 -30.49
N THR A 605 7.78 18.80 -29.88
CA THR A 605 6.81 17.75 -30.28
C THR A 605 5.96 18.16 -31.48
N GLY A 606 5.91 19.45 -31.80
CA GLY A 606 5.04 20.01 -32.84
C GLY A 606 3.55 19.97 -32.45
N GLN A 607 3.25 19.86 -31.16
CA GLN A 607 1.89 19.81 -30.60
C GLN A 607 1.69 21.04 -29.71
N VAL A 608 1.42 22.18 -30.35
CA VAL A 608 1.08 23.42 -29.64
C VAL A 608 -0.41 23.39 -29.32
N ARG A 609 -0.74 23.53 -28.03
CA ARG A 609 -2.10 23.50 -27.49
C ARG A 609 -2.69 24.92 -27.42
N GLU A 610 -3.99 25.04 -27.19
CA GLU A 610 -4.67 26.34 -27.11
C GLU A 610 -4.15 27.18 -25.94
N GLU A 611 -3.84 26.53 -24.81
CA GLU A 611 -3.34 27.18 -23.59
C GLU A 611 -1.94 27.77 -23.75
N ALA A 612 -1.19 27.37 -24.80
CA ALA A 612 0.19 27.80 -25.03
C ALA A 612 0.32 29.33 -25.17
N TYR A 613 -0.72 30.02 -25.64
CA TYR A 613 -0.70 31.47 -25.78
C TYR A 613 -0.67 32.18 -24.42
N GLY A 614 -1.48 31.73 -23.46
CA GLY A 614 -1.47 32.31 -22.10
C GLY A 614 -0.12 32.10 -21.41
N ILE A 615 0.43 30.88 -21.51
CA ILE A 615 1.77 30.54 -21.00
C ILE A 615 2.85 31.42 -21.65
N PHE A 616 2.72 31.70 -22.95
CA PHE A 616 3.63 32.58 -23.66
C PHE A 616 3.52 34.04 -23.21
N GLU A 617 2.31 34.55 -22.95
CA GLU A 617 2.12 35.92 -22.44
C GLU A 617 2.79 36.10 -21.07
N ASP A 618 2.62 35.14 -20.16
CA ASP A 618 3.23 35.17 -18.83
C ASP A 618 4.76 35.08 -18.90
N TYR A 619 5.28 34.12 -19.68
CA TYR A 619 6.73 34.00 -19.95
C TYR A 619 7.33 35.30 -20.52
N ARG A 620 6.60 35.97 -21.43
CA ARG A 620 7.02 37.27 -21.99
C ARG A 620 6.99 38.38 -20.95
N SER A 621 6.01 38.38 -20.05
CA SER A 621 5.87 39.39 -18.99
C SER A 621 7.04 39.36 -18.01
N LEU A 622 7.60 38.17 -17.76
CA LEU A 622 8.77 37.94 -16.91
C LEU A 622 10.11 38.16 -17.63
N GLY A 623 10.09 38.62 -18.89
CA GLY A 623 11.29 38.98 -19.63
C GLY A 623 11.84 37.89 -20.56
N GLY A 624 11.09 36.81 -20.81
CA GLY A 624 11.52 35.72 -21.68
C GLY A 624 11.66 36.13 -23.15
N ASP A 625 12.87 36.44 -23.62
CA ASP A 625 13.15 36.91 -24.99
C ASP A 625 14.10 36.03 -25.80
N GLY A 626 14.44 34.86 -25.25
CA GLY A 626 15.44 33.96 -25.79
C GLY A 626 14.98 33.12 -27.00
N LEU A 627 15.62 31.95 -27.12
CA LEU A 627 15.39 31.02 -28.24
C LEU A 627 13.94 30.54 -28.31
N VAL A 628 13.32 30.23 -27.16
CA VAL A 628 11.94 29.72 -27.08
C VAL A 628 10.95 30.78 -27.57
N ALA A 629 11.11 32.04 -27.16
CA ALA A 629 10.26 33.13 -27.64
C ALA A 629 10.32 33.29 -29.16
N ARG A 630 11.53 33.31 -29.73
CA ARG A 630 11.72 33.44 -31.18
C ARG A 630 11.16 32.24 -31.94
N ALA A 631 11.38 31.02 -31.42
CA ALA A 631 10.84 29.81 -32.01
C ALA A 631 9.30 29.78 -31.95
N TYR A 632 8.70 30.21 -30.83
CA TYR A 632 7.24 30.29 -30.68
C TYR A 632 6.62 31.27 -31.66
N LEU A 633 7.13 32.52 -31.72
CA LEU A 633 6.66 33.53 -32.67
C LEU A 633 6.80 33.05 -34.12
N THR A 634 7.89 32.36 -34.45
CA THR A 634 8.11 31.81 -35.79
C THR A 634 7.17 30.67 -36.11
N TRP A 635 6.93 29.77 -35.17
CA TRP A 635 5.97 28.68 -35.34
C TRP A 635 4.57 29.21 -35.56
N MET A 636 4.11 30.14 -34.71
CA MET A 636 2.78 30.73 -34.85
C MET A 636 2.63 31.52 -36.14
N SER A 637 3.65 32.27 -36.55
CA SER A 637 3.64 32.98 -37.85
C SER A 637 3.60 32.02 -39.04
N TRP A 638 4.22 30.85 -38.92
CA TRP A 638 4.14 29.80 -39.94
C TRP A 638 2.73 29.17 -40.00
N GLN A 639 2.09 28.94 -38.85
CA GLN A 639 0.69 28.47 -38.83
C GLN A 639 -0.25 29.49 -39.49
N ASP A 640 -0.11 30.77 -39.15
CA ASP A 640 -0.91 31.85 -39.76
C ASP A 640 -0.65 31.96 -41.27
N PHE A 641 0.61 32.15 -41.66
CA PHE A 641 0.93 32.52 -43.04
C PHE A 641 0.91 31.33 -44.00
N VAL A 642 1.55 30.22 -43.62
CA VAL A 642 1.75 29.05 -44.49
C VAL A 642 0.57 28.09 -44.41
N ARG A 643 0.10 27.76 -43.20
CA ARG A 643 -1.02 26.83 -42.99
C ARG A 643 -2.41 27.47 -43.08
N ASP A 644 -2.48 28.81 -43.08
CA ASP A 644 -3.73 29.57 -43.07
C ASP A 644 -4.61 29.27 -41.85
N GLU A 645 -3.97 28.97 -40.72
CA GLU A 645 -4.63 28.72 -39.44
C GLU A 645 -4.80 30.02 -38.65
N ARG A 646 -5.83 30.09 -37.81
CA ARG A 646 -6.06 31.28 -36.97
C ARG A 646 -5.10 31.28 -35.79
N VAL A 647 -4.47 32.42 -35.55
CA VAL A 647 -3.61 32.66 -34.39
C VAL A 647 -4.18 33.76 -33.49
N PRO A 648 -3.81 33.81 -32.20
CA PRO A 648 -4.26 34.85 -31.27
C PRO A 648 -3.86 36.26 -31.74
N GLU A 649 -4.78 37.22 -31.70
CA GLU A 649 -4.52 38.58 -32.21
C GLU A 649 -3.42 39.32 -31.44
N GLY A 650 -3.27 39.08 -30.13
CA GLY A 650 -2.24 39.71 -29.32
C GLY A 650 -0.81 39.31 -29.73
N LEU A 651 -0.65 38.17 -30.42
CA LEU A 651 0.62 37.74 -31.01
C LEU A 651 1.24 38.81 -31.93
N TYR A 652 0.40 39.53 -32.69
CA TYR A 652 0.89 40.55 -33.62
C TYR A 652 1.53 41.75 -32.91
N GLY A 653 1.14 42.04 -31.66
CA GLY A 653 1.81 43.05 -30.84
C GLY A 653 3.24 42.63 -30.47
N TYR A 654 3.42 41.36 -30.12
CA TYR A 654 4.76 40.80 -29.86
C TYR A 654 5.62 40.74 -31.13
N LEU A 655 5.02 40.39 -32.28
CA LEU A 655 5.70 40.46 -33.57
C LEU A 655 6.14 41.88 -33.91
N GLU A 656 5.26 42.88 -33.72
CA GLU A 656 5.60 44.28 -33.97
C GLU A 656 6.81 44.72 -33.14
N GLN A 657 6.81 44.42 -31.84
CA GLN A 657 7.92 44.75 -30.93
C GLN A 657 9.22 44.06 -31.36
N ALA A 658 9.17 42.75 -31.63
CA ALA A 658 10.34 41.98 -32.03
C ALA A 658 10.91 42.42 -33.38
N ILE A 659 10.07 42.82 -34.33
CA ILE A 659 10.49 43.43 -35.61
C ILE A 659 11.12 44.80 -35.36
N ALA A 660 10.52 45.63 -34.51
CA ALA A 660 11.04 46.96 -34.19
C ALA A 660 12.42 46.94 -33.53
N TRP A 661 12.71 45.90 -32.74
CA TRP A 661 14.01 45.69 -32.09
C TRP A 661 15.00 44.86 -32.91
N GLU A 662 14.66 44.51 -34.16
CA GLU A 662 15.50 43.69 -35.04
C GLU A 662 15.96 42.38 -34.36
N ALA A 663 15.05 41.71 -33.65
CA ALA A 663 15.33 40.51 -32.84
C ALA A 663 15.74 39.25 -33.65
N GLY A 664 16.05 39.40 -34.94
CA GLY A 664 16.47 38.32 -35.82
C GLY A 664 15.38 37.26 -36.01
N LEU A 665 14.15 37.69 -36.29
CA LEU A 665 13.03 36.80 -36.62
C LEU A 665 13.21 36.18 -38.02
N ALA A 666 12.57 35.03 -38.24
CA ALA A 666 12.52 34.41 -39.55
C ALA A 666 11.64 35.23 -40.52
N PRO A 667 11.89 35.16 -41.85
CA PRO A 667 11.11 35.91 -42.85
C PRO A 667 9.60 35.67 -42.77
N VAL A 668 9.17 34.45 -42.42
CA VAL A 668 7.74 34.11 -42.27
C VAL A 668 7.03 34.98 -41.22
N CYS A 669 7.73 35.43 -40.17
CA CYS A 669 7.18 36.35 -39.17
C CYS A 669 6.84 37.71 -39.77
N GLU A 670 7.74 38.25 -40.60
CA GLU A 670 7.54 39.52 -41.30
C GLU A 670 6.38 39.42 -42.30
N LEU A 671 6.27 38.30 -43.02
CA LEU A 671 5.19 38.04 -43.97
C LEU A 671 3.84 37.88 -43.28
N SER A 672 3.76 37.14 -42.18
CA SER A 672 2.55 37.01 -41.34
C SER A 672 2.12 38.39 -40.81
N TYR A 673 3.04 39.18 -40.28
CA TYR A 673 2.74 40.53 -39.80
C TYR A 673 2.25 41.46 -40.92
N LEU A 674 2.87 41.43 -42.11
CA LEU A 674 2.40 42.21 -43.26
C LEU A 674 1.01 41.77 -43.74
N ARG A 675 0.73 40.46 -43.73
CA ARG A 675 -0.60 39.92 -44.05
C ARG A 675 -1.64 40.47 -43.08
N TYR A 676 -1.34 40.49 -41.79
CA TYR A 676 -2.19 41.08 -40.76
C TYR A 676 -2.44 42.59 -40.99
N LEU A 677 -1.39 43.37 -41.27
CA LEU A 677 -1.54 44.81 -41.57
C LEU A 677 -2.40 45.05 -42.83
N SER A 678 -2.30 44.19 -43.84
CA SER A 678 -3.15 44.28 -45.04
C SER A 678 -4.64 44.10 -44.72
N GLY A 679 -4.97 43.30 -43.71
CA GLY A 679 -6.34 43.07 -43.24
C GLY A 679 -6.89 44.16 -42.31
N LYS A 680 -6.03 44.97 -41.67
CA LYS A 680 -6.47 46.06 -40.79
C LYS A 680 -7.27 47.12 -41.53
N ARG A 681 -8.28 47.71 -40.87
CA ARG A 681 -9.07 48.82 -41.45
C ARG A 681 -8.31 50.14 -41.52
N LYS A 682 -7.46 50.42 -40.53
CA LYS A 682 -6.64 51.63 -40.44
C LYS A 682 -5.26 51.24 -39.91
N LEU A 683 -4.23 51.89 -40.45
CA LEU A 683 -2.85 51.78 -40.02
C LEU A 683 -2.46 53.07 -39.29
N SER A 684 -1.64 52.95 -38.25
CA SER A 684 -0.94 54.09 -37.67
C SER A 684 0.24 54.52 -38.54
N GLU A 685 0.73 55.75 -38.40
CA GLU A 685 1.88 56.26 -39.15
C GLU A 685 3.13 55.36 -38.99
N ALA A 686 3.35 54.83 -37.78
CA ALA A 686 4.45 53.91 -37.50
C ALA A 686 4.30 52.56 -38.24
N GLU A 687 3.08 52.02 -38.29
CA GLU A 687 2.76 50.81 -39.03
C GLU A 687 2.89 51.03 -40.54
N GLU A 688 2.44 52.17 -41.08
CA GLU A 688 2.58 52.51 -42.50
C GLU A 688 4.05 52.59 -42.92
N LEU A 689 4.88 53.32 -42.18
CA LEU A 689 6.31 53.44 -42.46
C LEU A 689 7.02 52.08 -42.38
N ARG A 690 6.61 51.23 -41.44
CA ARG A 690 7.17 49.87 -41.30
C ARG A 690 6.71 48.98 -42.45
N ALA A 691 5.42 48.98 -42.77
CA ALA A 691 4.85 48.23 -43.88
C ALA A 691 5.49 48.62 -45.21
N GLU A 692 5.73 49.91 -45.47
CA GLU A 692 6.40 50.38 -46.69
C GLU A 692 7.83 49.82 -46.78
N ARG A 693 8.60 49.90 -45.70
CA ARG A 693 9.98 49.37 -45.65
C ARG A 693 10.03 47.86 -45.89
N MET A 694 9.21 47.09 -45.18
CA MET A 694 9.18 45.63 -45.30
C MET A 694 8.69 45.20 -46.68
N THR A 695 7.62 45.82 -47.21
CA THR A 695 7.08 45.52 -48.53
C THR A 695 8.10 45.80 -49.62
N LYS A 696 8.87 46.89 -49.51
CA LYS A 696 9.98 47.20 -50.43
C LYS A 696 11.03 46.08 -50.44
N VAL A 697 11.40 45.55 -49.27
CA VAL A 697 12.34 44.41 -49.17
C VAL A 697 11.75 43.14 -49.80
N CYS A 698 10.47 42.85 -49.55
CA CYS A 698 9.79 41.70 -50.18
C CYS A 698 9.82 41.79 -51.70
N ILE A 699 9.47 42.95 -52.28
CA ILE A 699 9.46 43.17 -53.72
C ILE A 699 10.86 43.02 -54.32
N GLN A 700 11.90 43.54 -53.65
CA GLN A 700 13.30 43.37 -54.09
C GLN A 700 13.73 41.90 -54.09
N LYS A 701 13.27 41.11 -53.10
CA LYS A 701 13.51 39.66 -53.01
C LYS A 701 12.59 38.82 -53.89
N LYS A 702 11.72 39.45 -54.69
CA LYS A 702 10.67 38.78 -55.51
C LYS A 702 9.66 37.97 -54.68
N LEU A 703 9.52 38.29 -53.39
CA LEU A 703 8.48 37.75 -52.52
C LEU A 703 7.22 38.58 -52.75
N ARG A 704 6.32 38.08 -53.59
CA ARG A 704 5.09 38.77 -54.00
C ARG A 704 3.90 37.87 -53.76
N PHE A 705 2.93 38.37 -53.03
CA PHE A 705 1.73 37.63 -52.63
C PHE A 705 0.48 38.48 -52.85
N CYS A 706 -0.67 37.84 -52.99
CA CYS A 706 -1.95 38.47 -53.27
C CYS A 706 -2.33 39.53 -52.22
N PHE A 707 -2.10 39.23 -50.93
CA PHE A 707 -2.42 40.14 -49.82
C PHE A 707 -1.69 41.50 -49.90
N MET A 708 -0.60 41.58 -50.66
CA MET A 708 0.16 42.82 -50.82
C MET A 708 -0.55 43.84 -51.71
N LYS A 709 -1.50 43.44 -52.59
CA LYS A 709 -2.27 44.37 -53.43
C LYS A 709 -3.03 45.43 -52.59
N PRO A 710 -3.92 45.05 -51.65
CA PRO A 710 -4.63 46.03 -50.83
C PRO A 710 -3.69 46.85 -49.94
N LEU A 711 -2.56 46.27 -49.51
CA LEU A 711 -1.56 47.00 -48.70
C LEU A 711 -0.86 48.08 -49.52
N LEU A 712 -0.36 47.75 -50.72
CA LEU A 712 0.30 48.69 -51.62
C LEU A 712 -0.62 49.82 -52.08
N ALA A 713 -1.91 49.51 -52.29
CA ALA A 713 -2.90 50.53 -52.63
C ALA A 713 -3.03 51.59 -51.52
N ARG A 714 -3.04 51.16 -50.25
CA ARG A 714 -3.05 52.08 -49.10
C ARG A 714 -1.77 52.89 -48.98
N LEU A 715 -0.62 52.29 -49.31
CA LEU A 715 0.68 52.95 -49.28
C LEU A 715 0.92 53.87 -50.50
N GLY A 716 -0.06 54.01 -51.41
CA GLY A 716 0.06 54.84 -52.61
C GLY A 716 1.06 54.29 -53.63
N ARG A 717 1.23 52.97 -53.66
CA ARG A 717 2.18 52.23 -54.52
C ARG A 717 1.49 51.12 -55.34
N SER A 718 0.21 51.29 -55.67
CA SER A 718 -0.58 50.31 -56.43
C SER A 718 0.14 49.86 -57.70
N GLU A 719 0.87 50.76 -58.36
CA GLU A 719 1.55 50.53 -59.65
C GLU A 719 2.52 49.34 -59.67
N LEU A 720 2.91 48.83 -58.49
CA LEU A 720 3.83 47.70 -58.38
C LEU A 720 3.17 46.35 -58.63
N LEU A 721 1.87 46.17 -58.27
CA LEU A 721 1.16 44.88 -58.35
C LEU A 721 -0.31 44.99 -58.82
N GLU A 722 -0.83 46.17 -59.13
CA GLU A 722 -2.24 46.38 -59.55
C GLU A 722 -2.63 45.47 -60.72
N ASP A 723 -1.75 45.36 -61.73
CA ASP A 723 -1.90 44.57 -62.97
C ASP A 723 -1.57 43.07 -62.83
N LYS A 724 -1.44 42.59 -61.59
CA LYS A 724 -1.09 41.19 -61.28
C LYS A 724 -2.26 40.46 -60.64
N THR A 725 -2.52 39.27 -61.16
CA THR A 725 -3.46 38.28 -60.62
C THR A 725 -2.65 37.10 -60.11
N PHE A 726 -2.95 36.62 -58.91
CA PHE A 726 -2.15 35.60 -58.22
C PHE A 726 -2.89 34.28 -58.16
N VAL A 727 -2.19 33.20 -58.48
CA VAL A 727 -2.57 31.84 -58.10
C VAL A 727 -1.64 31.41 -56.98
N GLU A 728 -2.19 31.21 -55.79
CA GLU A 728 -1.47 30.74 -54.60
C GLU A 728 -1.95 29.33 -54.26
N TYR A 729 -0.99 28.43 -54.06
CA TYR A 729 -1.24 27.05 -53.67
C TYR A 729 -0.38 26.68 -52.46
N ARG A 730 -0.98 25.98 -51.50
CA ARG A 730 -0.32 25.53 -50.26
C ARG A 730 -0.12 24.03 -50.34
N ALA A 731 1.13 23.61 -50.24
CA ALA A 731 1.50 22.20 -50.31
C ALA A 731 2.84 21.99 -49.62
N ASN A 732 3.20 20.73 -49.38
CA ASN A 732 4.51 20.40 -48.86
C ASN A 732 5.60 20.90 -49.85
N PRO A 733 6.61 21.66 -49.41
CA PRO A 733 7.64 22.20 -50.29
C PRO A 733 8.45 21.14 -51.05
N GLU A 734 8.46 19.89 -50.58
CA GLU A 734 9.13 18.76 -51.26
C GLU A 734 8.29 18.17 -52.41
N HIS A 735 6.98 18.43 -52.46
CA HIS A 735 6.10 17.89 -53.49
C HIS A 735 6.32 18.59 -54.83
N LYS A 736 6.07 17.87 -55.94
CA LYS A 736 6.12 18.46 -57.27
C LYS A 736 4.75 19.05 -57.59
N VAL A 737 4.71 20.39 -57.61
CA VAL A 737 3.48 21.15 -57.90
C VAL A 737 3.50 21.61 -59.35
N ILE A 738 2.51 21.19 -60.12
CA ILE A 738 2.32 21.60 -61.52
C ILE A 738 1.04 22.42 -61.62
N LEU A 739 1.14 23.65 -62.09
CA LEU A 739 0.01 24.48 -62.43
C LEU A 739 -0.38 24.25 -63.89
N HIS A 740 -1.61 23.81 -64.10
CA HIS A 740 -2.23 23.75 -65.41
C HIS A 740 -3.14 24.96 -65.56
N TYR A 741 -2.89 25.82 -66.54
CA TYR A 741 -3.71 27.00 -66.77
C TYR A 741 -3.99 27.26 -68.25
N VAL A 742 -5.11 27.92 -68.52
CA VAL A 742 -5.50 28.41 -69.83
C VAL A 742 -6.06 29.82 -69.67
N ILE A 743 -5.64 30.73 -70.56
CA ILE A 743 -6.15 32.11 -70.61
C ILE A 743 -6.99 32.22 -71.88
N GLU A 744 -8.30 32.39 -71.70
CA GLU A 744 -9.26 32.56 -72.78
C GLU A 744 -9.58 34.05 -72.94
N SER A 745 -9.04 34.68 -73.98
CA SER A 745 -9.42 36.05 -74.35
C SER A 745 -10.65 36.01 -75.29
N PRO A 746 -11.57 37.00 -75.25
CA PRO A 746 -12.78 37.03 -76.09
C PRO A 746 -12.53 36.91 -77.61
N ARG A 747 -11.29 37.15 -78.07
CA ARG A 747 -10.89 37.13 -79.48
C ARG A 747 -10.05 35.91 -79.89
N MET A 748 -9.62 35.06 -78.95
CA MET A 748 -8.89 33.80 -79.25
C MET A 748 -9.83 32.61 -79.06
N LYS A 749 -10.01 31.80 -80.11
CA LYS A 749 -10.96 30.67 -80.11
C LYS A 749 -10.34 29.30 -79.80
N ASN A 750 -9.02 29.19 -79.79
CA ASN A 750 -8.30 27.94 -79.49
C ASN A 750 -7.21 28.22 -78.45
N CYS A 751 -7.46 27.85 -77.19
CA CYS A 751 -6.47 27.92 -76.13
C CYS A 751 -6.26 26.51 -75.56
N ASN A 752 -5.00 26.09 -75.46
CA ASN A 752 -4.63 24.81 -74.84
C ASN A 752 -4.13 25.09 -73.42
N TYR A 753 -4.33 24.13 -72.52
CA TYR A 753 -3.70 24.17 -71.19
C TYR A 753 -2.18 24.20 -71.31
N VAL A 754 -1.57 25.13 -70.58
CA VAL A 754 -0.14 25.19 -70.33
C VAL A 754 0.12 24.52 -68.98
N ALA A 755 1.04 23.57 -68.94
CA ALA A 755 1.51 22.94 -67.71
C ALA A 755 2.86 23.56 -67.32
N GLU A 756 2.92 24.18 -66.14
CA GLU A 756 4.11 24.82 -65.61
C GLU A 756 4.43 24.29 -64.22
N ARG A 757 5.66 23.80 -64.01
CA ARG A 757 6.12 23.41 -62.67
C ARG A 757 6.36 24.66 -61.83
N LEU A 758 5.73 24.72 -60.65
CA LEU A 758 5.96 25.75 -59.67
C LEU A 758 7.06 25.34 -58.68
N TYR A 759 7.77 26.35 -58.17
CA TYR A 759 8.72 26.21 -57.07
C TYR A 759 8.21 27.07 -55.90
N PRO A 760 8.44 26.65 -54.65
CA PRO A 760 7.95 27.38 -53.49
C PRO A 760 8.62 28.76 -53.41
N VAL A 761 7.82 29.81 -53.26
CA VAL A 761 8.30 31.19 -53.05
C VAL A 761 8.69 31.38 -51.59
N GLU A 762 7.93 30.76 -50.68
CA GLU A 762 8.24 30.55 -49.27
C GLU A 762 7.98 29.05 -48.98
N PRO A 763 8.75 28.36 -48.10
CA PRO A 763 8.51 26.95 -47.82
C PRO A 763 7.06 26.67 -47.40
N GLY A 764 6.31 25.98 -48.29
CA GLY A 764 4.89 25.67 -48.11
C GLY A 764 3.92 26.48 -48.97
N LEU A 765 4.40 27.51 -49.69
CA LEU A 765 3.61 28.42 -50.53
C LEU A 765 4.18 28.52 -51.95
N PHE A 766 3.36 28.13 -52.91
CA PHE A 766 3.64 28.21 -54.34
C PHE A 766 2.81 29.33 -54.95
N VAL A 767 3.47 30.26 -55.64
CA VAL A 767 2.80 31.45 -56.17
C VAL A 767 3.14 31.63 -57.64
N LYS A 768 2.12 31.86 -58.46
CA LYS A 768 2.27 32.28 -59.85
C LYS A 768 1.54 33.61 -60.07
N GLU A 769 2.26 34.58 -60.62
CA GLU A 769 1.69 35.84 -61.09
C GLU A 769 1.27 35.74 -62.57
N PHE A 770 0.09 36.28 -62.86
CA PHE A 770 -0.48 36.46 -64.20
C PHE A 770 -0.74 37.94 -64.44
N THR A 771 -0.68 38.36 -65.69
CA THR A 771 -1.19 39.67 -66.13
C THR A 771 -2.33 39.41 -67.09
N LEU A 772 -3.55 39.66 -66.63
CA LEU A 772 -4.79 39.45 -67.35
C LEU A 772 -5.31 40.80 -67.87
N PHE A 773 -5.89 40.81 -69.05
CA PHE A 773 -6.56 41.97 -69.60
C PHE A 773 -8.07 41.90 -69.37
N TYR A 774 -8.75 43.04 -69.49
CA TYR A 774 -10.19 43.11 -69.32
C TYR A 774 -10.92 42.08 -70.20
N GLY A 775 -11.73 41.22 -69.57
CA GLY A 775 -12.47 40.14 -70.21
C GLY A 775 -11.70 38.82 -70.38
N ASP A 776 -10.43 38.74 -70.00
CA ASP A 776 -9.68 37.48 -69.99
C ASP A 776 -10.23 36.52 -68.92
N ARG A 777 -10.42 35.25 -69.30
CA ARG A 777 -10.79 34.19 -68.37
C ARG A 777 -9.60 33.27 -68.13
N LEU A 778 -9.07 33.27 -66.91
CA LEU A 778 -8.07 32.33 -66.43
C LEU A 778 -8.77 31.11 -65.83
N THR A 779 -8.67 29.95 -66.49
CA THR A 779 -9.07 28.66 -65.91
C THR A 779 -7.82 27.87 -65.54
N TRP A 780 -7.75 27.35 -64.32
CA TRP A 780 -6.58 26.67 -63.81
C TRP A 780 -6.93 25.55 -62.81
N PHE A 781 -6.06 24.55 -62.76
CA PHE A 781 -6.01 23.56 -61.70
C PHE A 781 -4.56 23.23 -61.37
N VAL A 782 -4.33 22.73 -60.18
CA VAL A 782 -3.00 22.28 -59.73
C VAL A 782 -2.99 20.77 -59.62
N THR A 783 -1.93 20.15 -60.12
CA THR A 783 -1.59 18.75 -59.87
C THR A 783 -0.42 18.72 -58.89
N GLU A 784 -0.66 18.11 -57.74
CA GLU A 784 0.36 17.87 -56.72
C GLU A 784 0.81 16.40 -56.81
N GLU A 785 2.10 16.17 -57.02
CA GLU A 785 2.67 14.82 -57.03
C GLU A 785 3.45 14.58 -55.73
N ASP A 786 3.08 13.52 -55.02
CA ASP A 786 3.73 13.04 -53.80
C ASP A 786 4.15 11.56 -53.93
N GLU A 787 4.42 10.88 -52.81
CA GLU A 787 4.81 9.46 -52.80
C GLU A 787 3.64 8.51 -53.15
N GLU A 788 2.38 8.94 -52.99
CA GLU A 788 1.17 8.14 -53.22
C GLU A 788 0.64 8.29 -54.65
N GLY A 789 0.96 9.39 -55.34
CA GLY A 789 0.68 9.57 -56.76
C GLY A 789 0.44 11.02 -57.16
N GLU A 790 -0.32 11.20 -58.24
CA GLU A 790 -0.73 12.53 -58.71
C GLU A 790 -2.13 12.86 -58.18
N HIS A 791 -2.24 14.00 -57.51
CA HIS A 791 -3.47 14.50 -56.91
C HIS A 791 -3.90 15.79 -57.61
N PRO A 792 -4.78 15.72 -58.63
CA PRO A 792 -5.30 16.91 -59.29
C PRO A 792 -6.39 17.58 -58.44
N THR A 793 -6.32 18.90 -58.34
CA THR A 793 -7.37 19.73 -57.74
C THR A 793 -8.49 20.01 -58.75
N PRO A 794 -9.71 20.35 -58.29
CA PRO A 794 -10.79 20.77 -59.17
C PRO A 794 -10.45 22.05 -59.95
N ASP A 795 -10.96 22.15 -61.18
CA ASP A 795 -10.84 23.36 -62.01
C ASP A 795 -11.41 24.59 -61.30
N ARG A 796 -10.62 25.66 -61.29
CA ARG A 796 -11.02 27.00 -60.84
C ARG A 796 -10.98 27.93 -62.03
N SER A 797 -11.96 28.83 -62.15
CA SER A 797 -11.95 29.86 -63.20
C SER A 797 -12.20 31.24 -62.62
N PHE A 798 -11.43 32.20 -63.10
CA PHE A 798 -11.51 33.62 -62.75
C PHE A 798 -11.65 34.42 -64.05
N VAL A 799 -12.61 35.34 -64.12
CA VAL A 799 -12.79 36.26 -65.23
C VAL A 799 -12.41 37.65 -64.76
N GLU A 800 -11.46 38.27 -65.47
CA GLU A 800 -10.97 39.60 -65.19
C GLU A 800 -11.97 40.65 -65.68
N GLY A 801 -12.37 41.58 -64.82
CA GLY A 801 -13.45 42.53 -65.13
C GLY A 801 -13.79 43.49 -63.98
N GLU A 802 -12.79 44.02 -63.28
CA GLU A 802 -13.01 45.04 -62.24
C GLU A 802 -13.77 46.26 -62.83
N GLU A 803 -14.77 46.75 -62.10
CA GLU A 803 -15.57 47.93 -62.50
C GLU A 803 -14.79 49.25 -62.32
N ASP A 804 -13.79 49.25 -61.43
CA ASP A 804 -12.97 50.43 -61.16
C ASP A 804 -11.87 50.59 -62.24
N PRO A 805 -11.62 51.81 -62.75
CA PRO A 805 -10.56 52.04 -63.73
C PRO A 805 -9.19 51.85 -63.08
N LEU A 806 -8.27 51.17 -63.75
CA LEU A 806 -6.88 51.05 -63.30
C LEU A 806 -6.23 52.42 -63.32
N VAL A 807 -5.92 52.97 -62.14
CA VAL A 807 -5.48 54.37 -61.97
C VAL A 807 -3.98 54.51 -62.29
N THR A 808 -3.25 53.41 -62.45
CA THR A 808 -1.80 53.45 -62.57
C THR A 808 -1.32 53.77 -63.98
N GLY A 809 -0.27 54.60 -64.07
CA GLY A 809 0.35 55.01 -65.34
C GLY A 809 1.18 53.91 -66.03
N THR A 810 0.94 52.64 -65.73
CA THR A 810 1.71 51.52 -66.28
C THR A 810 1.31 51.24 -67.74
N LYS A 811 2.22 50.59 -68.47
CA LYS A 811 1.96 50.12 -69.84
C LYS A 811 0.77 49.15 -69.88
N TYR A 812 0.68 48.26 -68.88
CA TYR A 812 -0.37 47.23 -68.82
C TYR A 812 -1.73 47.82 -68.47
N ALA A 813 -1.82 48.71 -67.47
CA ALA A 813 -3.05 49.41 -67.13
C ALA A 813 -3.60 50.18 -68.33
N SER A 814 -2.73 50.85 -69.10
CA SER A 814 -3.15 51.53 -70.34
C SER A 814 -3.76 50.56 -71.37
N VAL A 815 -3.21 49.35 -71.50
CA VAL A 815 -3.72 48.33 -72.43
C VAL A 815 -5.01 47.69 -71.92
N TYR A 816 -5.13 47.48 -70.61
CA TYR A 816 -6.33 46.99 -69.95
C TYR A 816 -7.52 47.94 -70.16
N GLU A 817 -7.33 49.24 -69.91
CA GLU A 817 -8.37 50.25 -70.13
C GLU A 817 -8.78 50.37 -71.59
N MET A 818 -7.82 50.23 -72.52
CA MET A 818 -8.14 50.13 -73.95
C MET A 818 -8.96 48.87 -74.26
N ALA A 819 -8.65 47.73 -73.65
CA ALA A 819 -9.41 46.49 -73.82
C ALA A 819 -10.83 46.61 -73.24
N ARG A 820 -10.98 47.33 -72.12
CA ARG A 820 -12.27 47.67 -71.50
C ARG A 820 -13.12 48.56 -72.40
N SER A 821 -12.62 49.72 -72.81
CA SER A 821 -13.33 50.65 -73.73
C SER A 821 -13.76 49.94 -75.01
N LEU A 822 -12.91 49.04 -75.53
CA LEU A 822 -13.20 48.24 -76.72
C LEU A 822 -14.31 47.21 -76.48
N SER A 823 -14.34 46.57 -75.31
CA SER A 823 -15.39 45.62 -74.90
C SER A 823 -16.73 46.32 -74.67
N GLU A 824 -16.72 47.50 -74.06
CA GLU A 824 -17.89 48.37 -73.81
C GLU A 824 -18.36 49.12 -75.08
N HIS A 825 -17.60 49.05 -76.18
CA HIS A 825 -17.85 49.72 -77.46
C HIS A 825 -17.79 51.27 -77.40
N ASP A 826 -17.03 51.84 -76.46
CA ASP A 826 -16.74 53.27 -76.33
C ASP A 826 -15.55 53.70 -77.21
N MET A 827 -15.81 53.87 -78.50
CA MET A 827 -14.79 54.24 -79.50
C MET A 827 -14.12 55.61 -79.25
N PRO A 828 -14.85 56.68 -78.85
CA PRO A 828 -14.24 57.98 -78.53
C PRO A 828 -13.20 57.90 -77.40
N THR A 829 -13.51 57.18 -76.31
CA THR A 829 -12.58 57.01 -75.19
C THR A 829 -11.37 56.17 -75.60
N LEU A 830 -11.58 55.12 -76.40
CA LEU A 830 -10.51 54.27 -76.93
C LEU A 830 -9.52 55.04 -77.81
N GLU A 831 -9.99 55.88 -78.73
CA GLU A 831 -9.12 56.69 -79.60
C GLU A 831 -8.22 57.62 -78.78
N ARG A 832 -8.77 58.27 -77.76
CA ARG A 832 -8.02 59.11 -76.84
C ARG A 832 -6.97 58.32 -76.05
N GLN A 833 -7.35 57.17 -75.48
CA GLN A 833 -6.43 56.28 -74.76
C GLN A 833 -5.29 55.79 -75.67
N TYR A 834 -5.59 55.46 -76.92
CA TYR A 834 -4.61 55.02 -77.90
C TYR A 834 -3.60 56.11 -78.26
N GLU A 835 -4.05 57.35 -78.48
CA GLU A 835 -3.16 58.50 -78.71
C GLU A 835 -2.26 58.78 -77.50
N GLU A 836 -2.83 58.78 -76.29
CA GLU A 836 -2.09 59.00 -75.05
C GLU A 836 -1.04 57.90 -74.82
N TYR A 837 -1.40 56.64 -75.05
CA TYR A 837 -0.48 55.51 -74.98
C TYR A 837 0.64 55.62 -76.01
N GLY A 838 0.32 55.99 -77.25
CA GLY A 838 1.30 56.24 -78.32
C GLY A 838 2.30 57.33 -77.96
N LYS A 839 1.83 58.46 -77.42
CA LYS A 839 2.69 59.56 -76.91
C LYS A 839 3.60 59.09 -75.79
N LYS A 840 3.07 58.35 -74.80
CA LYS A 840 3.85 57.80 -73.68
C LYS A 840 4.90 56.80 -74.16
N LYS A 841 4.53 55.87 -75.04
CA LYS A 841 5.46 54.89 -75.62
C LYS A 841 6.59 55.56 -76.39
N PHE A 842 6.28 56.54 -77.23
CA PHE A 842 7.28 57.33 -77.95
C PHE A 842 8.23 58.07 -77.00
N LEU A 843 7.70 58.72 -75.95
CA LEU A 843 8.51 59.37 -74.92
C LEU A 843 9.45 58.39 -74.21
N VAL A 844 8.97 57.21 -73.83
CA VAL A 844 9.78 56.18 -73.16
C VAL A 844 10.89 55.68 -74.09
N GLU A 845 10.56 55.33 -75.33
CA GLU A 845 11.53 54.85 -76.33
C GLU A 845 12.58 55.92 -76.68
N THR A 846 12.22 57.21 -76.62
CA THR A 846 13.14 58.32 -76.95
C THR A 846 13.99 58.76 -75.76
N MET A 847 13.44 58.76 -74.53
CA MET A 847 14.11 59.28 -73.33
C MET A 847 14.88 58.21 -72.55
N PHE A 848 14.47 56.93 -72.65
CA PHE A 848 15.00 55.82 -71.85
C PHE A 848 15.57 54.67 -72.70
N SER A 849 15.92 54.93 -73.97
CA SER A 849 16.65 53.96 -74.79
C SER A 849 17.96 53.57 -74.10
N LEU A 850 18.01 52.37 -73.52
CA LEU A 850 19.23 51.76 -73.02
C LEU A 850 20.20 51.54 -74.20
N LYS A 851 21.39 52.12 -74.10
CA LYS A 851 22.58 51.59 -74.76
C LYS A 851 23.08 50.37 -74.01
#